data_AF-A0A3C0V3G2-F1
#
_entry.id   AF-A0A3C0V3G2-F1
#
_cell.length_a   1.000
_cell.length_b   1.000
_cell.length_c   1.000
_cell.angle_alpha   90.00
_cell.angle_beta   90.00
_cell.angle_gamma   90.00
#
_symmetry.space_group_name_H-M   'P 1'
#
loop_
_entity.id
_entity.type
_entity.pdbx_description
1 polymer ?
#
loop_
_entity_poly.entity_id
_entity_poly.type
_entity_poly.pdbx_seq_one_letter_code
_entity_poly.pdbx_strand_id
1 'polypeptide(L)'
;MIKKRVFITHRDCPYLRTKRSGVVEWGLSPALIIAIFIFASSARAEESRPASLPEYNLSVSFDIAGSKITGMADINARAGRELTVHTGDLKVLDVHIGDRQININIKNDQFRITPETDAIVTIKYEAVFKDSKTNIIGKKGVILRGTWYPLVEGMFVYSLKAALPDGHIAISEAEKITMDKRGDTAHFAFDFPYPLNDEDGISLIASKNFVVSKDTYNGIEIVAYLLPEEAHFAKTFIEHTKRYLKTYEKLLGSYPYKRLSIVEHFQQAGYSMPTYIFLGREDFKLPIEETPLGHEIVHQWFGNYVYTDYDKGNWNEGLTIYFADHSYKEQKDRGWKCRRRILSGFKSHVKDKKEFPLREFSERYDSASRSIGYGKAAMVVHMLRKMTGDKLFYASIRNFIKENMFRVAAWDDIKIVFEKSTAKDLSWFFNQWIDKKGTPELSMDNIGINKAQKRFSINFDIIQKKTEFKLPIPVAFYSRGKKTTRIFTLDKERERFSIILPERPDEIVIDEDYDLFRALSVDEDPPTLERLASDENKSIILPADRKDRYREIIDVFNEKGERIKLAYLKSGYPPRKGHVENEKKRRPGFLTKNGERKKRFFSKEMTEINDEAMKASSIVVLGMDNPVINKLFGKTEFTKDYGSLLRVDIKKNPLNPEKVVVVVNISDNTSGRQKAVPAFEQIFEYPFYSNYYLKDGQIIKELKETPRGIRINPDYRTMK
;
A
#
# COMPACT_ATOMS: atom_id res chain seq x y z
N MET A 1 13.41 13.95 -18.45
CA MET A 1 13.62 12.55 -18.01
C MET A 1 12.28 12.03 -17.52
N ILE A 2 11.41 11.57 -18.41
CA ILE A 2 10.16 10.91 -18.01
C ILE A 2 10.55 9.48 -17.66
N LYS A 3 10.54 9.16 -16.37
CA LYS A 3 10.76 7.79 -15.90
C LYS A 3 9.65 6.92 -16.51
N LYS A 4 10.04 5.86 -17.23
CA LYS A 4 9.12 4.79 -17.63
C LYS A 4 8.42 4.28 -16.37
N ARG A 5 7.15 4.67 -16.15
CA ARG A 5 6.31 4.10 -15.09
C ARG A 5 6.23 2.59 -15.33
N VAL A 6 6.75 1.81 -14.39
CA VAL A 6 6.47 0.38 -14.30
C VAL A 6 5.28 0.26 -13.39
N PHE A 7 4.11 0.07 -13.98
CA PHE A 7 2.84 -0.09 -13.27
C PHE A 7 2.87 -1.41 -12.49
N ILE A 8 2.79 -1.34 -11.16
CA ILE A 8 2.91 -2.48 -10.24
C ILE A 8 1.67 -2.57 -9.35
N THR A 9 1.27 -3.82 -9.11
CA THR A 9 0.02 -4.28 -8.53
C THR A 9 -0.01 -4.22 -7.00
N HIS A 10 -1.16 -3.88 -6.39
CA HIS A 10 -1.42 -4.06 -4.96
C HIS A 10 -1.72 -5.54 -4.64
N ARG A 11 -0.77 -6.21 -3.99
CA ARG A 11 -1.03 -7.34 -3.08
C ARG A 11 -0.37 -7.00 -1.75
N ASP A 12 -0.96 -7.48 -0.67
CA ASP A 12 -0.42 -7.61 0.71
C ASP A 12 -1.43 -7.15 1.79
N CYS A 13 -2.63 -7.73 1.82
CA CYS A 13 -3.49 -7.66 3.01
C CYS A 13 -4.30 -8.96 3.16
N PRO A 14 -4.15 -9.69 4.28
CA PRO A 14 -5.17 -10.73 4.58
C PRO A 14 -5.39 -10.97 6.07
N TYR A 15 -6.64 -10.99 6.59
CA TYR A 15 -7.02 -11.42 7.95
C TYR A 15 -8.45 -11.99 8.15
N LEU A 16 -8.44 -13.23 8.68
CA LEU A 16 -9.51 -14.16 9.06
C LEU A 16 -10.59 -13.72 10.08
N ARG A 17 -11.69 -14.49 10.03
CA ARG A 17 -12.96 -14.62 10.81
C ARG A 17 -12.88 -14.51 12.34
N THR A 18 -13.93 -13.95 12.96
CA THR A 18 -14.66 -14.51 14.14
C THR A 18 -16.01 -13.77 14.40
N LYS A 19 -16.89 -14.44 15.16
CA LYS A 19 -18.38 -14.31 15.25
C LYS A 19 -18.92 -13.10 16.04
N ARG A 20 -20.23 -12.83 15.76
CA ARG A 20 -21.16 -11.80 16.25
C ARG A 20 -21.42 -11.74 17.77
N SER A 21 -21.70 -10.52 18.26
CA SER A 21 -22.82 -10.05 19.13
C SER A 21 -22.35 -8.76 19.84
N GLY A 22 -23.15 -7.73 20.17
CA GLY A 22 -24.58 -7.51 20.11
C GLY A 22 -24.89 -6.01 20.04
N VAL A 23 -26.18 -5.72 19.87
CA VAL A 23 -26.81 -4.41 19.60
C VAL A 23 -27.03 -3.63 20.90
N VAL A 24 -26.81 -2.32 20.89
CA VAL A 24 -27.54 -1.38 21.77
C VAL A 24 -27.81 -0.09 20.99
N GLU A 25 -29.10 0.22 20.81
CA GLU A 25 -29.67 1.47 20.29
C GLU A 25 -29.80 2.51 21.40
N TRP A 26 -29.65 3.80 21.07
CA TRP A 26 -30.32 4.90 21.78
C TRP A 26 -30.71 6.00 20.79
N GLY A 27 -31.89 6.58 21.03
CA GLY A 27 -32.71 7.30 20.07
C GLY A 27 -32.47 8.81 19.94
N LEU A 28 -33.09 9.31 18.87
CA LEU A 28 -33.37 10.67 18.38
C LEU A 28 -34.17 11.50 19.43
N SER A 29 -34.37 12.82 19.42
CA SER A 29 -34.21 14.00 18.51
C SER A 29 -34.67 15.27 19.33
N PRO A 30 -35.02 16.46 18.77
CA PRO A 30 -34.18 17.53 18.22
C PRO A 30 -34.59 18.96 18.74
N ALA A 31 -34.12 20.03 18.07
CA ALA A 31 -34.61 21.44 18.08
C ALA A 31 -34.08 22.35 19.21
N LEU A 32 -33.81 23.67 19.06
CA LEU A 32 -34.02 24.65 17.98
C LEU A 32 -33.14 25.92 18.26
N ILE A 33 -32.53 26.48 17.20
CA ILE A 33 -32.34 27.91 16.79
C ILE A 33 -32.06 29.01 17.86
N ILE A 34 -31.04 29.86 17.62
CA ILE A 34 -31.18 31.32 17.39
C ILE A 34 -29.86 31.90 16.83
N ALA A 35 -30.03 32.81 15.86
CA ALA A 35 -29.05 33.46 15.02
C ALA A 35 -28.55 34.81 15.58
N ILE A 36 -27.70 35.45 14.77
CA ILE A 36 -27.37 36.89 14.65
C ILE A 36 -25.96 37.24 15.16
N PHE A 37 -25.05 37.52 14.22
CA PHE A 37 -24.39 38.82 14.10
C PHE A 37 -23.91 39.03 12.65
N ILE A 38 -24.40 40.09 12.02
CA ILE A 38 -23.93 40.64 10.73
C ILE A 38 -23.46 42.07 11.03
N PHE A 39 -22.23 42.44 10.65
CA PHE A 39 -21.88 43.50 9.69
C PHE A 39 -20.45 44.05 9.85
N ALA A 40 -19.94 44.55 8.71
CA ALA A 40 -18.65 45.19 8.40
C ALA A 40 -17.53 44.20 7.99
N SER A 41 -16.88 44.30 6.82
CA SER A 41 -16.77 45.42 5.88
C SER A 41 -16.49 44.91 4.46
N SER A 42 -17.17 45.53 3.49
CA SER A 42 -16.98 45.44 2.05
C SER A 42 -15.68 46.11 1.60
N ALA A 43 -14.77 45.32 1.03
CA ALA A 43 -13.85 45.77 -0.01
C ALA A 43 -13.78 44.63 -1.04
N ARG A 44 -14.37 44.89 -2.22
CA ARG A 44 -14.29 44.01 -3.39
C ARG A 44 -12.83 43.81 -3.76
N ALA A 45 -12.32 42.60 -3.58
CA ALA A 45 -11.39 42.05 -4.56
C ALA A 45 -12.26 41.55 -5.71
N GLU A 46 -12.07 42.09 -6.91
CA GLU A 46 -12.43 41.36 -8.12
C GLU A 46 -11.63 40.06 -8.09
N GLU A 47 -12.24 38.99 -7.58
CA GLU A 47 -11.79 37.63 -7.86
C GLU A 47 -11.79 37.51 -9.38
N SER A 48 -10.59 37.51 -9.95
CA SER A 48 -10.38 37.07 -11.32
C SER A 48 -11.09 35.72 -11.45
N ARG A 49 -12.16 35.67 -12.27
CA ARG A 49 -12.81 34.41 -12.61
C ARG A 49 -11.69 33.45 -13.03
N PRO A 50 -11.57 32.25 -12.46
CA PRO A 50 -10.60 31.30 -12.95
C PRO A 50 -10.86 31.15 -14.45
N ALA A 51 -9.85 31.41 -15.26
CA ALA A 51 -9.96 31.26 -16.70
C ALA A 51 -10.50 29.84 -16.96
N SER A 52 -11.59 29.72 -17.73
CA SER A 52 -12.19 28.42 -18.04
C SER A 52 -11.10 27.47 -18.55
N LEU A 53 -10.99 26.28 -17.94
CA LEU A 53 -9.99 25.31 -18.37
C LEU A 53 -10.24 24.93 -19.83
N PRO A 54 -9.18 24.67 -20.63
CA PRO A 54 -9.33 24.25 -22.01
C PRO A 54 -10.12 22.94 -22.11
N GLU A 55 -10.97 22.84 -23.13
CA GLU A 55 -11.71 21.62 -23.44
C GLU A 55 -10.90 20.70 -24.34
N TYR A 56 -11.05 19.40 -24.12
CA TYR A 56 -10.46 18.34 -24.92
C TYR A 56 -11.57 17.38 -25.35
N ASN A 57 -11.86 17.34 -26.64
CA ASN A 57 -12.87 16.44 -27.21
C ASN A 57 -12.19 15.25 -27.89
N LEU A 58 -12.46 14.05 -27.40
CA LEU A 58 -11.87 12.81 -27.87
C LEU A 58 -12.94 11.91 -28.49
N SER A 59 -12.73 11.51 -29.75
CA SER A 59 -13.58 10.54 -30.44
C SER A 59 -12.74 9.37 -30.95
N VAL A 60 -13.09 8.15 -30.54
CA VAL A 60 -12.33 6.93 -30.88
C VAL A 60 -13.20 5.81 -31.41
N SER A 61 -12.60 4.93 -32.21
CA SER A 61 -13.21 3.72 -32.75
C SER A 61 -12.27 2.53 -32.58
N PHE A 62 -12.84 1.37 -32.28
CA PHE A 62 -12.10 0.16 -31.91
C PHE A 62 -12.26 -0.96 -32.94
N ASP A 63 -11.13 -1.51 -33.39
CA ASP A 63 -11.04 -2.83 -34.01
C ASP A 63 -10.43 -3.81 -33.00
N ILE A 64 -11.32 -4.56 -32.34
CA ILE A 64 -10.95 -5.53 -31.30
C ILE A 64 -10.15 -6.72 -31.88
N ALA A 65 -10.40 -7.10 -33.13
CA ALA A 65 -9.72 -8.22 -33.77
C ALA A 65 -8.29 -7.85 -34.18
N GLY A 66 -8.10 -6.63 -34.69
CA GLY A 66 -6.79 -6.07 -35.02
C GLY A 66 -6.01 -5.52 -33.82
N SER A 67 -6.62 -5.51 -32.62
CA SER A 67 -6.08 -4.83 -31.43
C SER A 67 -5.81 -3.35 -31.66
N LYS A 68 -6.61 -2.71 -32.52
CA LYS A 68 -6.35 -1.38 -33.06
C LYS A 68 -7.36 -0.36 -32.53
N ILE A 69 -6.88 0.85 -32.29
CA ILE A 69 -7.68 2.04 -32.06
C ILE A 69 -7.37 3.08 -33.13
N THR A 70 -8.40 3.78 -33.59
CA THR A 70 -8.28 4.99 -34.40
C THR A 70 -9.00 6.11 -33.66
N GLY A 71 -8.41 7.30 -33.61
CA GLY A 71 -8.98 8.41 -32.87
C GLY A 71 -8.75 9.77 -33.50
N MET A 72 -9.54 10.72 -33.02
CA MET A 72 -9.44 12.14 -33.30
C MET A 72 -9.59 12.90 -31.99
N ALA A 73 -8.63 13.80 -31.74
CA ALA A 73 -8.63 14.69 -30.59
C ALA A 73 -8.74 16.15 -31.07
N ASP A 74 -9.73 16.87 -30.57
CA ASP A 74 -9.92 18.31 -30.80
C ASP A 74 -9.67 19.06 -29.49
N ILE A 75 -8.60 19.86 -29.48
CA ILE A 75 -8.08 20.52 -28.28
C ILE A 75 -8.26 22.03 -28.43
N ASN A 76 -8.97 22.66 -27.50
CA ASN A 76 -9.09 24.12 -27.47
C ASN A 76 -7.76 24.74 -27.01
N ALA A 77 -7.00 25.27 -27.97
CA ALA A 77 -5.69 25.85 -27.73
C ALA A 77 -5.76 27.39 -27.72
N ARG A 78 -4.98 28.02 -26.83
CA ARG A 78 -4.96 29.48 -26.69
C ARG A 78 -3.74 30.09 -27.35
N ALA A 79 -3.92 31.26 -27.95
CA ALA A 79 -2.87 32.03 -28.59
C ALA A 79 -1.64 32.20 -27.67
N GLY A 80 -0.46 31.89 -28.19
CA GLY A 80 0.81 32.04 -27.50
C GLY A 80 1.07 31.06 -26.34
N ARG A 81 0.16 30.12 -26.04
CA ARG A 81 0.40 29.05 -25.06
C ARG A 81 0.89 27.78 -25.73
N GLU A 82 2.09 27.35 -25.34
CA GLU A 82 2.65 26.08 -25.80
C GLU A 82 1.83 24.89 -25.25
N LEU A 83 1.45 23.98 -26.12
CA LEU A 83 0.90 22.66 -25.81
C LEU A 83 2.01 21.63 -26.02
N THR A 84 2.44 20.96 -24.96
CA THR A 84 3.24 19.74 -25.07
C THR A 84 2.31 18.56 -25.23
N VAL A 85 2.45 17.82 -26.34
CA VAL A 85 1.63 16.65 -26.65
C VAL A 85 2.49 15.39 -26.61
N HIS A 86 2.15 14.47 -25.72
CA HIS A 86 2.73 13.15 -25.59
C HIS A 86 1.96 12.15 -26.46
N THR A 87 2.72 11.42 -27.26
CA THR A 87 2.20 10.48 -28.26
C THR A 87 2.44 9.03 -27.87
N GLY A 88 3.44 8.69 -27.06
CA GLY A 88 3.73 7.29 -26.70
C GLY A 88 3.84 6.41 -27.95
N ASP A 89 3.06 5.31 -27.99
CA ASP A 89 3.02 4.36 -29.12
C ASP A 89 2.07 4.80 -30.27
N LEU A 90 1.52 6.01 -30.22
CA LEU A 90 0.57 6.49 -31.21
C LEU A 90 1.27 6.86 -32.51
N LYS A 91 0.71 6.39 -33.62
CA LYS A 91 1.03 6.91 -34.94
C LYS A 91 0.12 8.10 -35.23
N VAL A 92 0.67 9.30 -35.12
CA VAL A 92 -0.01 10.53 -35.54
C VAL A 92 -0.12 10.53 -37.06
N LEU A 93 -1.35 10.62 -37.57
CA LEU A 93 -1.65 10.60 -39.00
C LEU A 93 -1.68 12.01 -39.59
N ASP A 94 -2.22 12.95 -38.82
CA ASP A 94 -2.52 14.29 -39.30
C ASP A 94 -2.71 15.25 -38.12
N VAL A 95 -2.26 16.49 -38.27
CA VAL A 95 -2.42 17.56 -37.28
C VAL A 95 -2.82 18.86 -37.96
N HIS A 96 -3.90 19.47 -37.47
CA HIS A 96 -4.41 20.75 -37.95
C HIS A 96 -4.46 21.77 -36.81
N ILE A 97 -4.25 23.05 -37.13
CA ILE A 97 -4.55 24.19 -36.26
C ILE A 97 -5.60 25.03 -37.01
N GLY A 98 -6.84 25.02 -36.53
CA GLY A 98 -7.98 25.47 -37.32
C GLY A 98 -8.06 24.70 -38.63
N ASP A 99 -8.16 25.41 -39.76
CA ASP A 99 -8.23 24.78 -41.09
C ASP A 99 -6.85 24.44 -41.70
N ARG A 100 -5.75 24.79 -41.02
CA ARG A 100 -4.39 24.63 -41.56
C ARG A 100 -3.73 23.35 -41.07
N GLN A 101 -3.40 22.46 -41.99
CA GLN A 101 -2.54 21.31 -41.71
C GLN A 101 -1.11 21.76 -41.38
N ILE A 102 -0.49 21.11 -40.39
CA ILE A 102 0.90 21.34 -39.99
C ILE A 102 1.73 20.06 -40.00
N ASN A 103 3.01 20.20 -40.34
CA ASN A 103 3.96 19.11 -40.19
C ASN A 103 4.53 19.14 -38.76
N ILE A 104 4.39 18.03 -38.04
CA ILE A 104 4.94 17.87 -36.70
C ILE A 104 6.27 17.12 -36.74
N ASN A 105 7.16 17.46 -35.82
CA ASN A 105 8.40 16.72 -35.58
C ASN A 105 8.32 16.08 -34.20
N ILE A 106 8.04 14.78 -34.16
CA ILE A 106 7.95 14.03 -32.91
C ILE A 106 9.37 13.66 -32.47
N LYS A 107 9.74 14.08 -31.25
CA LYS A 107 11.02 13.75 -30.61
C LYS A 107 10.76 13.24 -29.21
N ASN A 108 11.36 12.10 -28.87
CA ASN A 108 11.14 11.44 -27.57
C ASN A 108 9.65 11.24 -27.26
N ASP A 109 8.90 10.75 -28.24
CA ASP A 109 7.46 10.46 -28.15
C ASP A 109 6.59 11.67 -27.82
N GLN A 110 7.07 12.89 -28.05
CA GLN A 110 6.31 14.13 -27.85
C GLN A 110 6.56 15.14 -28.97
N PHE A 111 5.65 16.10 -29.12
CA PHE A 111 5.84 17.30 -29.93
C PHE A 111 5.20 18.51 -29.24
N ARG A 112 5.52 19.71 -29.72
CA ARG A 112 5.04 20.97 -29.15
C ARG A 112 4.36 21.81 -30.20
N ILE A 113 3.26 22.46 -29.83
CA ILE A 113 2.53 23.41 -30.68
C ILE A 113 2.29 24.68 -29.89
N THR A 114 2.55 25.83 -30.50
CA THR A 114 2.14 27.14 -29.96
C THR A 114 1.30 27.83 -31.02
N PRO A 115 -0.04 27.87 -30.88
CA PRO A 115 -0.88 28.50 -31.88
C PRO A 115 -0.75 30.03 -31.79
N GLU A 116 -0.77 30.70 -32.95
CA GLU A 116 -0.66 32.17 -33.02
C GLU A 116 -1.97 32.87 -32.61
N THR A 117 -3.10 32.19 -32.78
CA THR A 117 -4.44 32.64 -32.42
C THR A 117 -5.16 31.55 -31.63
N ASP A 118 -6.26 31.90 -30.95
CA ASP A 118 -7.13 30.90 -30.33
C ASP A 118 -7.70 30.00 -31.43
N ALA A 119 -7.46 28.70 -31.34
CA ALA A 119 -7.82 27.74 -32.38
C ALA A 119 -8.04 26.34 -31.81
N ILE A 120 -8.74 25.50 -32.56
CA ILE A 120 -8.84 24.07 -32.28
C ILE A 120 -7.62 23.39 -32.91
N VAL A 121 -6.88 22.64 -32.10
CA VAL A 121 -5.82 21.74 -32.57
C VAL A 121 -6.45 20.36 -32.73
N THR A 122 -6.57 19.90 -33.97
CA THR A 122 -7.12 18.58 -34.30
C THR A 122 -5.99 17.60 -34.59
N ILE A 123 -5.95 16.47 -33.89
CA ILE A 123 -4.95 15.41 -34.06
C ILE A 123 -5.67 14.11 -34.41
N LYS A 124 -5.40 13.57 -35.60
CA LYS A 124 -5.86 12.23 -35.99
C LYS A 124 -4.74 11.23 -35.77
N TYR A 125 -5.08 10.07 -35.23
CA TYR A 125 -4.08 9.09 -34.83
C TYR A 125 -4.62 7.65 -34.91
N GLU A 126 -3.69 6.70 -34.92
CA GLU A 126 -3.98 5.27 -34.78
C GLU A 126 -2.93 4.58 -33.90
N ALA A 127 -3.30 3.48 -33.25
CA ALA A 127 -2.37 2.64 -32.50
C ALA A 127 -2.83 1.19 -32.42
N VAL A 128 -1.88 0.29 -32.14
CA VAL A 128 -2.14 -1.14 -31.93
C VAL A 128 -1.64 -1.54 -30.55
N PHE A 129 -2.52 -2.07 -29.71
CA PHE A 129 -2.25 -2.42 -28.31
C PHE A 129 -2.54 -3.90 -28.04
N LYS A 130 -1.57 -4.78 -28.28
CA LYS A 130 -1.73 -6.24 -28.10
C LYS A 130 -1.34 -6.73 -26.70
N ASP A 131 -0.10 -6.43 -26.30
CA ASP A 131 0.54 -7.01 -25.10
C ASP A 131 1.24 -5.94 -24.23
N SER A 132 0.67 -4.74 -24.13
CA SER A 132 1.18 -3.73 -23.18
C SER A 132 0.64 -3.98 -21.77
N LYS A 133 1.38 -3.53 -20.75
CA LYS A 133 0.94 -3.63 -19.36
C LYS A 133 -0.21 -2.68 -19.03
N THR A 134 -0.33 -1.57 -19.77
CA THR A 134 -1.24 -0.46 -19.48
C THR A 134 -2.33 -0.28 -20.49
N ASN A 135 -2.04 -0.63 -21.75
CA ASN A 135 -2.96 -0.50 -22.88
C ASN A 135 -3.11 -1.87 -23.55
N ILE A 136 -4.30 -2.45 -23.53
CA ILE A 136 -4.61 -3.75 -24.10
C ILE A 136 -5.94 -3.62 -24.84
N ILE A 137 -5.95 -4.06 -26.10
CA ILE A 137 -7.16 -4.25 -26.90
C ILE A 137 -7.13 -5.68 -27.39
N GLY A 138 -8.10 -6.50 -26.97
CA GLY A 138 -8.20 -7.86 -27.47
C GLY A 138 -9.46 -8.59 -27.05
N LYS A 139 -9.51 -9.88 -27.37
CA LYS A 139 -10.71 -10.73 -27.16
C LYS A 139 -11.15 -10.84 -25.70
N LYS A 140 -10.23 -10.65 -24.74
CA LYS A 140 -10.54 -10.66 -23.30
C LYS A 140 -11.17 -9.36 -22.81
N GLY A 141 -11.01 -8.27 -23.56
CA GLY A 141 -11.47 -6.93 -23.21
C GLY A 141 -10.52 -5.84 -23.69
N VAL A 142 -10.91 -4.60 -23.44
CA VAL A 142 -10.15 -3.37 -23.64
C VAL A 142 -9.79 -2.79 -22.28
N ILE A 143 -8.54 -2.40 -22.09
CA ILE A 143 -8.04 -1.63 -20.96
C ILE A 143 -7.10 -0.58 -21.50
N LEU A 144 -7.37 0.68 -21.23
CA LEU A 144 -6.56 1.79 -21.66
C LEU A 144 -6.34 2.70 -20.45
N ARG A 145 -5.11 2.75 -19.94
CA ARG A 145 -4.72 3.54 -18.75
C ARG A 145 -3.41 4.31 -18.93
N GLY A 146 -2.70 4.09 -20.02
CA GLY A 146 -1.47 4.84 -20.35
C GLY A 146 -1.74 5.90 -21.42
N THR A 147 -0.72 6.21 -22.22
CA THR A 147 -0.86 7.11 -23.38
C THR A 147 -1.49 6.36 -24.56
N TRP A 148 -2.83 6.35 -24.62
CA TRP A 148 -3.63 5.74 -25.72
C TRP A 148 -4.35 6.77 -26.60
N TYR A 149 -4.18 8.05 -26.27
CA TYR A 149 -4.63 9.23 -26.99
C TYR A 149 -3.54 10.32 -26.88
N PRO A 150 -3.54 11.37 -27.74
CA PRO A 150 -2.58 12.46 -27.65
C PRO A 150 -2.71 13.19 -26.32
N LEU A 151 -1.90 12.82 -25.33
CA LEU A 151 -1.98 13.34 -23.97
C LEU A 151 -1.33 14.72 -23.92
N VAL A 152 -2.05 15.74 -23.45
CA VAL A 152 -1.55 17.11 -23.39
C VAL A 152 -1.23 17.47 -21.95
N GLU A 153 -0.06 18.06 -21.70
CA GLU A 153 0.34 18.47 -20.35
C GLU A 153 -0.61 19.52 -19.75
N GLY A 154 -1.02 19.34 -18.50
CA GLY A 154 -1.91 20.23 -17.75
C GLY A 154 -3.34 19.74 -17.55
N MET A 155 -4.18 20.62 -17.00
CA MET A 155 -5.57 20.32 -16.63
C MET A 155 -6.54 20.64 -17.78
N PHE A 156 -7.35 19.67 -18.17
CA PHE A 156 -8.37 19.82 -19.21
C PHE A 156 -9.72 19.27 -18.77
N VAL A 157 -10.81 19.85 -19.30
CA VAL A 157 -12.13 19.23 -19.21
C VAL A 157 -12.32 18.34 -20.43
N TYR A 158 -12.51 17.04 -20.20
CA TYR A 158 -12.55 16.05 -21.26
C TYR A 158 -13.97 15.64 -21.63
N SER A 159 -14.20 15.43 -22.93
CA SER A 159 -15.41 14.83 -23.48
C SER A 159 -14.99 13.61 -24.31
N LEU A 160 -15.42 12.41 -23.91
CA LEU A 160 -15.05 11.17 -24.59
C LEU A 160 -16.25 10.53 -25.29
N LYS A 161 -16.04 10.18 -26.56
CA LYS A 161 -16.94 9.33 -27.36
C LYS A 161 -16.18 8.11 -27.87
N ALA A 162 -16.76 6.93 -27.73
CA ALA A 162 -16.15 5.68 -28.16
C ALA A 162 -17.12 4.82 -28.97
N ALA A 163 -16.68 4.36 -30.15
CA ALA A 163 -17.40 3.39 -30.96
C ALA A 163 -16.75 2.01 -30.81
N LEU A 164 -17.50 1.05 -30.28
CA LEU A 164 -17.07 -0.34 -30.13
C LEU A 164 -17.99 -1.29 -30.91
N PRO A 165 -17.57 -2.53 -31.21
CA PRO A 165 -18.48 -3.53 -31.77
C PRO A 165 -19.68 -3.75 -30.84
N ASP A 166 -20.84 -4.06 -31.40
CA ASP A 166 -22.06 -4.34 -30.65
C ASP A 166 -21.86 -5.41 -29.56
N GLY A 167 -22.65 -5.29 -28.49
CA GLY A 167 -22.58 -6.16 -27.30
C GLY A 167 -21.43 -5.84 -26.32
N HIS A 168 -20.51 -4.93 -26.65
CA HIS A 168 -19.54 -4.44 -25.67
C HIS A 168 -20.21 -3.46 -24.70
N ILE A 169 -19.75 -3.48 -23.45
CA ILE A 169 -20.04 -2.47 -22.44
C ILE A 169 -18.74 -1.73 -22.16
N ALA A 170 -18.77 -0.40 -22.18
CA ALA A 170 -17.61 0.45 -21.93
C ALA A 170 -17.81 1.35 -20.71
N ILE A 171 -16.72 1.60 -19.99
CA ILE A 171 -16.62 2.39 -18.77
C ILE A 171 -15.41 3.33 -18.92
N SER A 172 -15.60 4.58 -18.49
CA SER A 172 -14.58 5.63 -18.36
C SER A 172 -15.04 6.54 -17.20
N GLU A 173 -14.25 7.53 -16.85
CA GLU A 173 -14.63 8.60 -15.93
C GLU A 173 -15.93 9.25 -16.42
N ALA A 174 -17.01 9.17 -15.65
CA ALA A 174 -18.31 9.70 -16.06
C ALA A 174 -19.30 9.85 -14.90
N GLU A 175 -20.01 10.98 -14.88
CA GLU A 175 -21.26 11.16 -14.14
C GLU A 175 -22.41 10.42 -14.83
N LYS A 176 -22.38 10.38 -16.17
CA LYS A 176 -23.39 9.71 -16.99
C LYS A 176 -22.73 9.05 -18.20
N ILE A 177 -23.15 7.81 -18.47
CA ILE A 177 -22.75 7.06 -19.65
C ILE A 177 -24.01 6.83 -20.49
N THR A 178 -24.00 7.29 -21.74
CA THR A 178 -25.06 6.99 -22.72
C THR A 178 -24.51 6.06 -23.79
N MET A 179 -25.35 5.15 -24.26
CA MET A 179 -25.01 4.22 -25.33
C MET A 179 -26.14 4.19 -26.36
N ASP A 180 -25.78 4.42 -27.62
CA ASP A 180 -26.66 4.28 -28.77
C ASP A 180 -26.08 3.24 -29.74
N LYS A 181 -26.90 2.27 -30.13
CA LYS A 181 -26.52 1.29 -31.16
C LYS A 181 -26.77 1.86 -32.56
N ARG A 182 -25.79 1.70 -33.46
CA ARG A 182 -25.87 2.10 -34.87
C ARG A 182 -25.34 0.97 -35.74
N GLY A 183 -26.22 0.18 -36.35
CA GLY A 183 -25.80 -1.04 -37.05
C GLY A 183 -25.10 -2.02 -36.10
N ASP A 184 -23.90 -2.46 -36.46
CA ASP A 184 -23.07 -3.39 -35.68
C ASP A 184 -22.10 -2.69 -34.70
N THR A 185 -22.29 -1.39 -34.45
CA THR A 185 -21.47 -0.61 -33.51
C THR A 185 -22.31 -0.03 -32.37
N ALA A 186 -21.78 -0.09 -31.15
CA ALA A 186 -22.27 0.60 -29.97
C ALA A 186 -21.46 1.89 -29.77
N HIS A 187 -22.15 3.03 -29.74
CA HIS A 187 -21.55 4.35 -29.57
C HIS A 187 -21.80 4.84 -28.15
N PHE A 188 -20.72 4.99 -27.39
CA PHE A 188 -20.72 5.50 -26.03
C PHE A 188 -20.36 6.99 -26.01
N ALA A 189 -21.01 7.73 -25.13
CA ALA A 189 -20.57 9.05 -24.70
C ALA A 189 -20.45 9.07 -23.16
N PHE A 190 -19.34 9.61 -22.68
CA PHE A 190 -19.00 9.70 -21.26
C PHE A 190 -19.01 11.17 -20.86
N ASP A 191 -19.97 11.54 -20.02
CA ASP A 191 -20.14 12.91 -19.51
C ASP A 191 -19.41 13.05 -18.17
N PHE A 192 -18.24 13.70 -18.18
CA PHE A 192 -17.46 14.02 -17.01
C PHE A 192 -17.09 15.51 -17.01
N PRO A 193 -17.96 16.38 -16.46
CA PRO A 193 -17.84 17.83 -16.59
C PRO A 193 -16.83 18.44 -15.60
N TYR A 194 -15.79 17.68 -15.24
CA TYR A 194 -14.77 18.08 -14.28
C TYR A 194 -13.40 17.99 -14.93
N PRO A 195 -12.43 18.81 -14.49
CA PRO A 195 -11.11 18.75 -15.08
C PRO A 195 -10.35 17.52 -14.58
N LEU A 196 -9.57 16.93 -15.48
CA LEU A 196 -8.63 15.86 -15.20
C LEU A 196 -7.20 16.39 -15.36
N ASN A 197 -6.32 15.90 -14.49
CA ASN A 197 -4.90 16.12 -14.55
C ASN A 197 -4.26 15.17 -15.58
N ASP A 198 -3.25 15.63 -16.32
CA ASP A 198 -2.60 14.85 -17.36
C ASP A 198 -1.81 13.66 -16.83
N GLU A 199 -1.30 13.74 -15.58
CA GLU A 199 -0.60 12.61 -14.95
C GLU A 199 -1.51 11.41 -14.63
N ASP A 200 -2.82 11.66 -14.48
CA ASP A 200 -3.84 10.67 -14.20
C ASP A 200 -4.59 10.27 -15.50
N GLY A 201 -4.79 11.25 -16.40
CA GLY A 201 -5.30 11.07 -17.76
C GLY A 201 -6.76 10.59 -17.82
N ILE A 202 -7.18 10.16 -19.02
CA ILE A 202 -8.46 9.45 -19.22
C ILE A 202 -8.19 7.96 -19.33
N SER A 203 -9.07 7.17 -18.74
CA SER A 203 -9.01 5.73 -18.86
C SER A 203 -10.27 5.16 -19.50
N LEU A 204 -10.13 4.02 -20.20
CA LEU A 204 -11.27 3.33 -20.82
C LEU A 204 -11.13 1.82 -20.65
N ILE A 205 -12.22 1.21 -20.18
CA ILE A 205 -12.34 -0.24 -20.05
C ILE A 205 -13.56 -0.68 -20.84
N ALA A 206 -13.45 -1.78 -21.58
CA ALA A 206 -14.60 -2.39 -22.22
C ALA A 206 -14.54 -3.91 -22.25
N SER A 207 -15.71 -4.54 -22.16
CA SER A 207 -15.84 -5.98 -22.35
C SER A 207 -17.24 -6.32 -22.81
N LYS A 208 -17.35 -7.36 -23.64
CA LYS A 208 -18.64 -7.97 -24.02
C LYS A 208 -19.17 -8.95 -22.96
N ASN A 209 -18.36 -9.28 -21.95
CA ASN A 209 -18.67 -10.32 -20.97
C ASN A 209 -19.13 -9.74 -19.62
N PHE A 210 -19.23 -8.41 -19.47
CA PHE A 210 -19.64 -7.83 -18.20
C PHE A 210 -21.09 -8.19 -17.86
N VAL A 211 -21.28 -8.69 -16.65
CA VAL A 211 -22.56 -8.78 -15.95
C VAL A 211 -22.69 -7.55 -15.08
N VAL A 212 -23.75 -6.78 -15.31
CA VAL A 212 -23.96 -5.48 -14.64
C VAL A 212 -24.98 -5.61 -13.52
N SER A 213 -24.60 -5.16 -12.32
CA SER A 213 -25.51 -5.01 -11.19
C SER A 213 -25.51 -3.56 -10.74
N LYS A 214 -26.67 -3.03 -10.39
CA LYS A 214 -26.85 -1.62 -10.02
C LYS A 214 -27.61 -1.49 -8.71
N ASP A 215 -27.25 -0.46 -7.96
CA ASP A 215 -27.99 -0.01 -6.79
C ASP A 215 -27.69 1.49 -6.56
N THR A 216 -28.24 2.07 -5.50
CA THR A 216 -28.03 3.47 -5.16
C THR A 216 -27.71 3.66 -3.68
N TYR A 217 -27.04 4.76 -3.37
CA TYR A 217 -26.79 5.20 -2.01
C TYR A 217 -26.82 6.73 -1.97
N ASN A 218 -27.79 7.31 -1.27
CA ASN A 218 -27.97 8.77 -1.14
C ASN A 218 -27.92 9.54 -2.48
N GLY A 219 -28.53 8.99 -3.54
CA GLY A 219 -28.53 9.59 -4.87
C GLY A 219 -27.27 9.29 -5.72
N ILE A 220 -26.30 8.56 -5.19
CA ILE A 220 -25.12 8.08 -5.91
C ILE A 220 -25.46 6.72 -6.55
N GLU A 221 -25.28 6.58 -7.86
CA GLU A 221 -25.41 5.29 -8.55
C GLU A 221 -24.18 4.42 -8.26
N ILE A 222 -24.40 3.23 -7.70
CA ILE A 222 -23.35 2.24 -7.45
C ILE A 222 -23.50 1.10 -8.46
N VAL A 223 -22.48 0.87 -9.28
CA VAL A 223 -22.57 -0.10 -10.38
C VAL A 223 -21.42 -1.09 -10.33
N ALA A 224 -21.71 -2.39 -10.30
CA ALA A 224 -20.71 -3.44 -10.43
C ALA A 224 -20.69 -3.99 -11.86
N TYR A 225 -19.53 -3.94 -12.51
CA TYR A 225 -19.23 -4.52 -13.82
C TYR A 225 -18.30 -5.71 -13.62
N LEU A 226 -18.87 -6.89 -13.40
CA LEU A 226 -18.09 -8.10 -13.09
C LEU A 226 -18.13 -9.08 -14.27
N LEU A 227 -17.11 -9.92 -14.40
CA LEU A 227 -17.12 -11.03 -15.35
C LEU A 227 -18.02 -12.15 -14.83
N PRO A 228 -18.49 -13.08 -15.70
CA PRO A 228 -19.52 -14.04 -15.33
C PRO A 228 -19.13 -14.94 -14.15
N GLU A 229 -17.85 -15.26 -13.98
CA GLU A 229 -17.37 -16.11 -12.89
C GLU A 229 -17.53 -15.42 -11.52
N GLU A 230 -17.27 -14.12 -11.42
CA GLU A 230 -17.32 -13.37 -10.16
C GLU A 230 -18.61 -12.54 -9.98
N ALA A 231 -19.51 -12.54 -10.97
CA ALA A 231 -20.77 -11.79 -10.95
C ALA A 231 -21.62 -12.02 -9.70
N HIS A 232 -21.53 -13.22 -9.10
CA HIS A 232 -22.22 -13.56 -7.85
C HIS A 232 -21.76 -12.73 -6.64
N PHE A 233 -20.60 -12.08 -6.69
CA PHE A 233 -20.09 -11.19 -5.64
C PHE A 233 -20.68 -9.77 -5.70
N ALA A 234 -21.35 -9.38 -6.80
CA ALA A 234 -21.77 -8.00 -7.04
C ALA A 234 -22.57 -7.39 -5.88
N LYS A 235 -23.56 -8.10 -5.36
CA LYS A 235 -24.38 -7.62 -4.23
C LYS A 235 -23.54 -7.36 -2.98
N THR A 236 -22.61 -8.26 -2.65
CA THR A 236 -21.72 -8.12 -1.49
C THR A 236 -20.83 -6.89 -1.63
N PHE A 237 -20.21 -6.71 -2.79
CA PHE A 237 -19.32 -5.57 -3.05
C PHE A 237 -20.07 -4.25 -3.04
N ILE A 238 -21.23 -4.17 -3.69
CA ILE A 238 -22.11 -2.98 -3.65
C ILE A 238 -22.45 -2.60 -2.21
N GLU A 239 -22.92 -3.56 -1.39
CA GLU A 239 -23.30 -3.30 -0.01
C GLU A 239 -22.13 -2.84 0.86
N HIS A 240 -20.93 -3.36 0.63
CA HIS A 240 -19.73 -2.88 1.30
C HIS A 240 -19.32 -1.49 0.83
N THR A 241 -19.42 -1.19 -0.47
CA THR A 241 -19.20 0.17 -0.99
C THR A 241 -20.10 1.19 -0.33
N LYS A 242 -21.40 0.89 -0.15
CA LYS A 242 -22.33 1.78 0.59
C LYS A 242 -21.87 2.03 2.03
N ARG A 243 -21.39 0.99 2.73
CA ARG A 243 -20.86 1.13 4.10
C ARG A 243 -19.58 1.95 4.16
N TYR A 244 -18.69 1.78 3.19
CA TYR A 244 -17.47 2.57 3.07
C TYR A 244 -17.80 4.04 2.80
N LEU A 245 -18.65 4.34 1.81
CA LEU A 245 -19.13 5.69 1.53
C LEU A 245 -19.73 6.34 2.78
N LYS A 246 -20.65 5.65 3.48
CA LYS A 246 -21.23 6.15 4.73
C LYS A 246 -20.20 6.49 5.81
N THR A 247 -19.10 5.75 5.86
CA THR A 247 -18.03 5.97 6.82
C THR A 247 -17.16 7.15 6.39
N TYR A 248 -16.73 7.17 5.14
CA TYR A 248 -15.82 8.18 4.62
C TYR A 248 -16.49 9.54 4.46
N GLU A 249 -17.78 9.60 4.11
CA GLU A 249 -18.52 10.86 4.08
C GLU A 249 -18.52 11.58 5.43
N LYS A 250 -18.57 10.81 6.53
CA LYS A 250 -18.46 11.37 7.87
C LYS A 250 -17.06 11.89 8.17
N LEU A 251 -16.00 11.29 7.62
CA LEU A 251 -14.61 11.65 7.92
C LEU A 251 -14.11 12.77 7.00
N LEU A 252 -14.41 12.66 5.71
CA LEU A 252 -13.80 13.42 4.60
C LEU A 252 -14.74 14.46 3.98
N GLY A 253 -16.05 14.38 4.29
CA GLY A 253 -17.08 15.20 3.63
C GLY A 253 -17.76 14.43 2.49
N SER A 254 -18.78 15.03 1.88
CA SER A 254 -19.62 14.37 0.86
C SER A 254 -18.81 13.72 -0.26
N TYR A 255 -19.32 12.62 -0.80
CA TYR A 255 -18.74 12.01 -1.99
C TYR A 255 -18.83 12.99 -3.18
N PRO A 256 -17.74 13.16 -3.97
CA PRO A 256 -17.65 14.26 -4.93
C PRO A 256 -18.43 14.05 -6.24
N TYR A 257 -18.89 12.83 -6.53
CA TYR A 257 -19.53 12.48 -7.80
C TYR A 257 -20.95 11.90 -7.60
N LYS A 258 -21.72 11.70 -8.68
CA LYS A 258 -23.05 11.05 -8.62
C LYS A 258 -23.00 9.57 -8.95
N ARG A 259 -21.83 9.03 -9.26
CA ARG A 259 -21.65 7.63 -9.67
C ARG A 259 -20.33 7.05 -9.15
N LEU A 260 -20.38 5.81 -8.67
CA LEU A 260 -19.21 5.01 -8.32
C LEU A 260 -19.35 3.59 -8.88
N SER A 261 -18.47 3.22 -9.82
CA SER A 261 -18.47 1.87 -10.40
C SER A 261 -17.37 0.97 -9.81
N ILE A 262 -17.63 -0.32 -9.70
CA ILE A 262 -16.68 -1.37 -9.29
C ILE A 262 -16.49 -2.26 -10.51
N VAL A 263 -15.29 -2.30 -11.07
CA VAL A 263 -15.01 -2.96 -12.35
C VAL A 263 -14.04 -4.12 -12.11
N GLU A 264 -14.46 -5.35 -12.44
CA GLU A 264 -13.55 -6.50 -12.43
C GLU A 264 -12.57 -6.39 -13.58
N HIS A 265 -11.33 -6.77 -13.28
CA HIS A 265 -10.26 -6.85 -14.23
C HIS A 265 -9.58 -8.21 -14.27
N PHE A 266 -9.12 -8.58 -15.47
CA PHE A 266 -8.40 -9.83 -15.70
C PHE A 266 -6.90 -9.78 -15.34
N GLN A 267 -6.27 -8.60 -15.20
CA GLN A 267 -4.97 -8.51 -14.51
C GLN A 267 -5.19 -8.26 -13.02
N GLN A 268 -4.30 -8.76 -12.16
CA GLN A 268 -4.46 -8.57 -10.73
C GLN A 268 -4.01 -7.18 -10.30
N ALA A 269 -4.90 -6.21 -10.10
CA ALA A 269 -4.54 -4.91 -9.53
C ALA A 269 -5.75 -4.18 -8.93
N GLY A 270 -5.49 -3.40 -7.87
CA GLY A 270 -6.40 -2.36 -7.37
C GLY A 270 -5.99 -1.00 -7.95
N TYR A 271 -6.94 -0.24 -8.47
CA TYR A 271 -6.74 1.15 -8.89
C TYR A 271 -8.03 1.94 -8.71
N SER A 272 -7.90 3.24 -8.45
CA SER A 272 -9.01 4.16 -8.38
C SER A 272 -8.86 5.21 -9.46
N MET A 273 -9.94 5.44 -10.20
CA MET A 273 -10.10 6.54 -11.16
C MET A 273 -11.30 7.37 -10.73
N PRO A 274 -11.44 8.64 -11.15
CA PRO A 274 -12.66 9.39 -10.89
C PRO A 274 -13.91 8.58 -11.29
N THR A 275 -14.89 8.47 -10.39
CA THR A 275 -16.16 7.73 -10.57
C THR A 275 -16.08 6.20 -10.64
N TYR A 276 -14.89 5.57 -10.64
CA TYR A 276 -14.83 4.10 -10.64
C TYR A 276 -13.53 3.48 -10.11
N ILE A 277 -13.65 2.24 -9.66
CA ILE A 277 -12.61 1.45 -9.02
C ILE A 277 -12.42 0.17 -9.79
N PHE A 278 -11.17 -0.24 -9.84
CA PHE A 278 -10.71 -1.42 -10.53
C PHE A 278 -10.22 -2.45 -9.53
N LEU A 279 -10.65 -3.70 -9.68
CA LEU A 279 -10.25 -4.79 -8.80
C LEU A 279 -9.86 -6.02 -9.63
N GLY A 280 -8.77 -6.68 -9.24
CA GLY A 280 -8.34 -7.92 -9.86
C GLY A 280 -9.24 -9.09 -9.46
N ARG A 281 -9.36 -10.09 -10.32
CA ARG A 281 -10.15 -11.31 -10.06
C ARG A 281 -9.90 -11.93 -8.68
N GLU A 282 -8.66 -12.03 -8.22
CA GLU A 282 -8.36 -12.65 -6.93
C GLU A 282 -8.80 -11.80 -5.74
N ASP A 283 -9.03 -10.49 -5.92
CA ASP A 283 -9.54 -9.62 -4.85
C ASP A 283 -10.97 -9.99 -4.46
N PHE A 284 -11.80 -10.44 -5.40
CA PHE A 284 -13.19 -10.85 -5.14
C PHE A 284 -13.30 -12.07 -4.23
N LYS A 285 -12.24 -12.89 -4.16
CA LYS A 285 -12.18 -14.11 -3.36
C LYS A 285 -11.68 -13.88 -1.94
N LEU A 286 -11.15 -12.68 -1.66
CA LEU A 286 -10.71 -12.31 -0.31
C LEU A 286 -11.91 -11.90 0.55
N PRO A 287 -11.84 -12.09 1.88
CA PRO A 287 -12.70 -11.37 2.79
C PRO A 287 -12.65 -9.87 2.48
N ILE A 288 -13.82 -9.24 2.42
CA ILE A 288 -13.96 -7.89 1.88
C ILE A 288 -13.08 -6.84 2.56
N GLU A 289 -12.77 -7.00 3.85
CA GLU A 289 -11.92 -6.07 4.60
C GLU A 289 -10.41 -6.29 4.38
N GLU A 290 -10.08 -7.30 3.58
CA GLU A 290 -8.74 -7.58 3.07
C GLU A 290 -8.58 -7.11 1.61
N THR A 291 -9.68 -6.79 0.94
CA THR A 291 -9.66 -6.27 -0.43
C THR A 291 -9.18 -4.83 -0.44
N PRO A 292 -8.62 -4.36 -1.56
CA PRO A 292 -8.28 -2.94 -1.69
C PRO A 292 -9.53 -2.06 -1.84
N LEU A 293 -10.76 -2.59 -1.91
CA LEU A 293 -11.98 -1.80 -2.13
C LEU A 293 -12.09 -0.59 -1.20
N GLY A 294 -11.90 -0.78 0.11
CA GLY A 294 -11.97 0.32 1.07
C GLY A 294 -10.91 1.39 0.84
N HIS A 295 -9.71 0.99 0.41
CA HIS A 295 -8.58 1.86 0.06
C HIS A 295 -8.88 2.63 -1.23
N GLU A 296 -9.27 1.94 -2.30
CA GLU A 296 -9.60 2.57 -3.57
C GLU A 296 -10.78 3.55 -3.49
N ILE A 297 -11.75 3.31 -2.60
CA ILE A 297 -12.85 4.29 -2.38
C ILE A 297 -12.33 5.59 -1.75
N VAL A 298 -11.33 5.54 -0.85
CA VAL A 298 -10.79 6.77 -0.25
C VAL A 298 -10.07 7.63 -1.30
N HIS A 299 -9.47 7.01 -2.31
CA HIS A 299 -8.86 7.75 -3.43
C HIS A 299 -9.85 8.63 -4.21
N GLN A 300 -11.16 8.37 -4.07
CA GLN A 300 -12.19 9.25 -4.65
C GLN A 300 -12.15 10.68 -4.06
N TRP A 301 -11.59 10.87 -2.86
CA TRP A 301 -11.28 12.20 -2.31
C TRP A 301 -9.82 12.60 -2.56
N PHE A 302 -8.89 11.65 -2.42
CA PHE A 302 -7.44 11.88 -2.50
C PHE A 302 -6.82 11.24 -3.75
N GLY A 303 -6.41 12.04 -4.72
CA GLY A 303 -5.90 11.58 -6.01
C GLY A 303 -6.90 11.76 -7.15
N ASN A 304 -8.20 11.52 -6.91
CA ASN A 304 -9.21 11.66 -7.98
C ASN A 304 -10.01 12.97 -7.92
N TYR A 305 -10.13 13.57 -6.73
CA TYR A 305 -10.85 14.81 -6.51
C TYR A 305 -9.93 15.97 -6.14
N VAL A 306 -8.97 15.72 -5.25
CA VAL A 306 -7.78 16.57 -5.08
C VAL A 306 -6.59 15.84 -5.68
N TYR A 307 -6.05 16.37 -6.77
CA TYR A 307 -4.93 15.77 -7.50
C TYR A 307 -3.61 16.00 -6.76
N THR A 308 -2.64 15.14 -7.02
CA THR A 308 -1.35 15.16 -6.31
C THR A 308 -0.27 15.79 -7.17
N ASP A 309 0.48 16.73 -6.60
CA ASP A 309 1.75 17.19 -7.17
C ASP A 309 2.84 16.15 -6.88
N TYR A 310 3.08 15.24 -7.83
CA TYR A 310 4.03 14.14 -7.65
C TYR A 310 5.50 14.62 -7.56
N ASP A 311 5.82 15.79 -8.11
CA ASP A 311 7.14 16.42 -8.00
C ASP A 311 7.38 17.01 -6.60
N LYS A 312 6.31 17.26 -5.84
CA LYS A 312 6.35 17.74 -4.44
C LYS A 312 6.02 16.65 -3.42
N GLY A 313 5.95 15.40 -3.86
CA GLY A 313 5.76 14.24 -3.01
C GLY A 313 4.31 13.79 -2.94
N ASN A 314 4.09 12.51 -3.21
CA ASN A 314 2.81 11.85 -3.18
C ASN A 314 2.31 11.67 -1.74
N TRP A 315 1.35 12.51 -1.38
CA TRP A 315 0.69 12.51 -0.08
C TRP A 315 -0.55 11.61 -0.03
N ASN A 316 -1.13 11.28 -1.21
CA ASN A 316 -2.43 10.61 -1.28
C ASN A 316 -2.35 9.19 -0.70
N GLU A 317 -1.28 8.45 -0.95
CA GLU A 317 -1.13 7.06 -0.50
C GLU A 317 -1.11 6.95 1.03
N GLY A 318 -0.41 7.86 1.70
CA GLY A 318 -0.36 7.93 3.15
C GLY A 318 -1.72 8.26 3.77
N LEU A 319 -2.45 9.22 3.20
CA LEU A 319 -3.81 9.54 3.63
C LEU A 319 -4.76 8.36 3.39
N THR A 320 -4.68 7.70 2.25
CA THR A 320 -5.53 6.56 1.91
C THR A 320 -5.32 5.40 2.89
N ILE A 321 -4.07 5.04 3.20
CA ILE A 321 -3.77 4.04 4.24
C ILE A 321 -4.33 4.46 5.60
N TYR A 322 -4.23 5.74 5.96
CA TYR A 322 -4.73 6.23 7.24
C TYR A 322 -6.25 6.15 7.35
N PHE A 323 -6.97 6.62 6.34
CA PHE A 323 -8.43 6.71 6.36
C PHE A 323 -9.13 5.40 6.04
N ALA A 324 -8.50 4.48 5.29
CA ALA A 324 -9.06 3.15 5.01
C ALA A 324 -8.53 2.09 5.99
N ASP A 325 -7.25 1.72 5.85
CA ASP A 325 -6.67 0.55 6.50
C ASP A 325 -6.55 0.74 8.02
N HIS A 326 -6.04 1.91 8.44
CA HIS A 326 -5.87 2.21 9.86
C HIS A 326 -7.21 2.47 10.53
N SER A 327 -8.08 3.32 9.96
CA SER A 327 -9.38 3.66 10.55
C SER A 327 -10.25 2.43 10.82
N TYR A 328 -10.30 1.46 9.91
CA TYR A 328 -11.07 0.22 10.12
C TYR A 328 -10.55 -0.58 11.33
N LYS A 329 -9.23 -0.63 11.54
CA LYS A 329 -8.65 -1.28 12.71
C LYS A 329 -8.90 -0.46 13.97
N GLU A 330 -8.82 0.86 13.88
CA GLU A 330 -9.09 1.77 14.99
C GLU A 330 -10.52 1.64 15.52
N GLN A 331 -11.52 1.55 14.63
CA GLN A 331 -12.93 1.30 14.99
C GLN A 331 -13.16 -0.03 15.74
N LYS A 332 -12.16 -0.91 15.78
CA LYS A 332 -12.17 -2.20 16.48
C LYS A 332 -11.12 -2.23 17.60
N ASP A 333 -10.68 -1.08 18.11
CA ASP A 333 -9.64 -0.91 19.14
C ASP A 333 -8.30 -1.57 18.80
N ARG A 334 -7.99 -1.67 17.50
CA ARG A 334 -6.79 -2.32 16.95
C ARG A 334 -5.95 -1.38 16.08
N GLY A 335 -6.15 -0.07 16.14
CA GLY A 335 -5.37 0.92 15.38
C GLY A 335 -3.86 0.78 15.62
N TRP A 336 -3.46 0.50 16.86
CA TRP A 336 -2.07 0.24 17.25
C TRP A 336 -1.44 -0.95 16.49
N LYS A 337 -2.22 -1.96 16.08
CA LYS A 337 -1.70 -3.09 15.28
C LYS A 337 -1.29 -2.64 13.88
N CYS A 338 -2.04 -1.72 13.29
CA CYS A 338 -1.70 -1.15 11.98
C CYS A 338 -0.43 -0.30 12.08
N ARG A 339 -0.32 0.54 13.12
CA ARG A 339 0.86 1.38 13.35
C ARG A 339 2.12 0.53 13.63
N ARG A 340 2.03 -0.47 14.51
CA ARG A 340 3.13 -1.45 14.74
C ARG A 340 3.58 -2.12 13.45
N ARG A 341 2.64 -2.54 12.61
CA ARG A 341 2.94 -3.17 11.31
C ARG A 341 3.69 -2.22 10.38
N ILE A 342 3.28 -0.96 10.30
CA ILE A 342 3.97 0.06 9.51
C ILE A 342 5.42 0.23 9.99
N LEU A 343 5.64 0.33 11.30
CA LEU A 343 6.99 0.50 11.86
C LEU A 343 7.87 -0.74 11.65
N SER A 344 7.29 -1.94 11.76
CA SER A 344 8.00 -3.21 11.51
C SER A 344 8.38 -3.37 10.02
N GLY A 345 7.48 -3.01 9.10
CA GLY A 345 7.76 -2.98 7.67
C GLY A 345 8.86 -1.96 7.33
N PHE A 346 8.81 -0.77 7.94
CA PHE A 346 9.87 0.24 7.77
C PHE A 346 11.23 -0.29 8.25
N LYS A 347 11.31 -0.86 9.46
CA LYS A 347 12.53 -1.48 10.00
C LYS A 347 13.06 -2.60 9.09
N SER A 348 12.15 -3.37 8.49
CA SER A 348 12.48 -4.50 7.61
C SER A 348 13.08 -4.04 6.29
N HIS A 349 12.47 -3.06 5.61
CA HIS A 349 12.78 -2.71 4.22
C HIS A 349 13.64 -1.46 4.04
N VAL A 350 13.59 -0.51 4.97
CA VAL A 350 14.30 0.77 4.85
C VAL A 350 15.62 0.69 5.62
N LYS A 351 16.70 0.52 4.85
CA LYS A 351 18.08 0.62 5.34
C LYS A 351 18.67 1.96 4.88
N ASP A 352 19.72 2.44 5.53
CA ASP A 352 20.28 3.79 5.31
C ASP A 352 20.49 4.15 3.82
N LYS A 353 20.94 3.20 2.99
CA LYS A 353 21.16 3.40 1.55
C LYS A 353 19.88 3.58 0.71
N LYS A 354 18.74 3.15 1.23
CA LYS A 354 17.42 3.20 0.56
C LYS A 354 16.50 4.26 1.15
N GLU A 355 16.90 4.94 2.22
CA GLU A 355 16.07 5.96 2.85
C GLU A 355 16.14 7.29 2.07
N PHE A 356 14.97 7.87 1.82
CA PHE A 356 14.80 9.18 1.20
C PHE A 356 13.64 9.96 1.87
N PRO A 357 13.62 11.30 1.78
CA PRO A 357 12.56 12.13 2.35
C PRO A 357 11.22 11.84 1.68
N LEU A 358 10.11 12.03 2.40
CA LEU A 358 8.77 11.85 1.80
C LEU A 358 8.51 12.80 0.63
N ARG A 359 9.14 14.00 0.62
CA ARG A 359 9.03 14.95 -0.50
C ARG A 359 9.53 14.37 -1.83
N GLU A 360 10.42 13.38 -1.81
CA GLU A 360 10.93 12.73 -3.02
C GLU A 360 10.12 11.50 -3.44
N PHE A 361 9.11 11.10 -2.66
CA PHE A 361 8.27 9.95 -3.00
C PHE A 361 7.25 10.34 -4.07
N SER A 362 7.37 9.81 -5.29
CA SER A 362 6.35 9.96 -6.33
C SER A 362 5.49 8.70 -6.46
N GLU A 363 6.15 7.56 -6.62
CA GLU A 363 5.51 6.26 -6.78
C GLU A 363 6.32 5.15 -6.09
N ARG A 364 5.65 4.02 -5.83
CA ARG A 364 6.29 2.80 -5.34
C ARG A 364 7.04 2.09 -6.48
N TYR A 365 8.30 1.76 -6.24
CA TYR A 365 9.10 0.90 -7.13
C TYR A 365 9.74 -0.30 -6.42
N ASP A 366 9.77 -0.31 -5.09
CA ASP A 366 10.23 -1.41 -4.25
C ASP A 366 9.57 -1.38 -2.85
N SER A 367 9.93 -2.31 -1.96
CA SER A 367 9.36 -2.36 -0.60
C SER A 367 9.82 -1.21 0.30
N ALA A 368 11.00 -0.63 0.05
CA ALA A 368 11.52 0.50 0.82
C ALA A 368 10.75 1.78 0.48
N SER A 369 10.62 2.09 -0.80
CA SER A 369 9.79 3.20 -1.30
C SER A 369 8.33 3.05 -0.86
N ARG A 370 7.77 1.84 -0.84
CA ARG A 370 6.45 1.58 -0.24
C ARG A 370 6.41 1.93 1.25
N SER A 371 7.38 1.45 2.03
CA SER A 371 7.41 1.68 3.48
C SER A 371 7.53 3.17 3.83
N ILE A 372 8.24 3.93 2.99
CA ILE A 372 8.35 5.39 3.08
C ILE A 372 7.03 6.03 2.65
N GLY A 373 6.65 5.94 1.37
CA GLY A 373 5.54 6.68 0.78
C GLY A 373 4.14 6.34 1.31
N TYR A 374 3.93 5.09 1.74
CA TYR A 374 2.65 4.65 2.31
C TYR A 374 2.73 4.63 3.84
N GLY A 375 3.74 3.93 4.37
CA GLY A 375 3.88 3.68 5.80
C GLY A 375 4.23 4.94 6.60
N LYS A 376 5.41 5.53 6.34
CA LYS A 376 5.84 6.75 7.03
C LYS A 376 4.82 7.87 6.81
N ALA A 377 4.31 8.06 5.59
CA ALA A 377 3.27 9.07 5.33
C ALA A 377 2.01 8.87 6.18
N ALA A 378 1.48 7.65 6.31
CA ALA A 378 0.33 7.37 7.18
C ALA A 378 0.63 7.66 8.67
N MET A 379 1.85 7.39 9.13
CA MET A 379 2.28 7.75 10.49
C MET A 379 2.42 9.26 10.69
N VAL A 380 2.84 10.01 9.67
CA VAL A 380 2.87 11.49 9.71
C VAL A 380 1.45 12.04 9.87
N VAL A 381 0.48 11.52 9.11
CA VAL A 381 -0.93 11.88 9.25
C VAL A 381 -1.44 11.56 10.66
N HIS A 382 -1.10 10.37 11.19
CA HIS A 382 -1.45 9.98 12.56
C HIS A 382 -0.88 10.94 13.61
N MET A 383 0.42 11.26 13.53
CA MET A 383 1.07 12.19 14.46
C MET A 383 0.48 13.60 14.36
N LEU A 384 0.12 14.05 13.16
CA LEU A 384 -0.57 15.32 12.95
C LEU A 384 -1.94 15.34 13.65
N ARG A 385 -2.71 14.24 13.56
CA ARG A 385 -3.97 14.10 14.32
C ARG A 385 -3.72 14.12 15.83
N LYS A 386 -2.73 13.38 16.33
CA LYS A 386 -2.41 13.36 17.77
C LYS A 386 -2.04 14.75 18.31
N MET A 387 -1.31 15.53 17.52
CA MET A 387 -0.87 16.88 17.90
C MET A 387 -1.99 17.94 17.84
N THR A 388 -2.89 17.81 16.87
CA THR A 388 -3.96 18.79 16.63
C THR A 388 -5.28 18.44 17.33
N GLY A 389 -5.47 17.16 17.67
CA GLY A 389 -6.71 16.63 18.23
C GLY A 389 -7.76 16.36 17.16
N ASP A 390 -8.61 15.36 17.40
CA ASP A 390 -9.57 14.83 16.41
C ASP A 390 -10.45 15.90 15.76
N LYS A 391 -11.04 16.80 16.57
CA LYS A 391 -11.96 17.82 16.08
C LYS A 391 -11.32 18.72 15.03
N LEU A 392 -10.12 19.25 15.32
CA LEU A 392 -9.40 20.13 14.40
C LEU A 392 -8.83 19.34 13.24
N PHE A 393 -8.31 18.13 13.47
CA PHE A 393 -7.78 17.27 12.41
C PHE A 393 -8.82 17.00 11.31
N TYR A 394 -10.00 16.48 11.67
CA TYR A 394 -11.04 16.19 10.67
C TYR A 394 -11.59 17.47 10.02
N ALA A 395 -11.68 18.59 10.76
CA ALA A 395 -12.06 19.87 10.16
C ALA A 395 -11.03 20.33 9.12
N SER A 396 -9.73 20.28 9.43
CA SER A 396 -8.65 20.64 8.50
C SER A 396 -8.65 19.75 7.26
N ILE A 397 -8.87 18.45 7.40
CA ILE A 397 -8.93 17.52 6.25
C ILE A 397 -10.09 17.88 5.31
N ARG A 398 -11.28 18.14 5.85
CA ARG A 398 -12.44 18.57 5.03
C ARG A 398 -12.20 19.93 4.37
N ASN A 399 -11.54 20.87 5.08
CA ASN A 399 -11.15 22.15 4.50
C ASN A 399 -10.14 21.97 3.37
N PHE A 400 -9.15 21.08 3.54
CA PHE A 400 -8.15 20.79 2.51
C PHE A 400 -8.80 20.25 1.24
N ILE A 401 -9.72 19.29 1.39
CA ILE A 401 -10.50 18.75 0.28
C ILE A 401 -11.31 19.86 -0.43
N LYS A 402 -12.01 20.69 0.36
CA LYS A 402 -12.87 21.75 -0.18
C LYS A 402 -12.07 22.86 -0.89
N GLU A 403 -10.94 23.29 -0.33
CA GLU A 403 -10.11 24.37 -0.87
C GLU A 403 -9.34 23.94 -2.12
N ASN A 404 -9.11 22.63 -2.30
CA ASN A 404 -8.31 22.07 -3.41
C ASN A 404 -9.10 21.15 -4.36
N MET A 405 -10.43 21.18 -4.32
CA MET A 405 -11.25 20.39 -5.24
C MET A 405 -10.89 20.69 -6.70
N PHE A 406 -10.65 19.63 -7.47
CA PHE A 406 -10.26 19.67 -8.87
C PHE A 406 -8.99 20.50 -9.13
N ARG A 407 -8.05 20.49 -8.18
CA ARG A 407 -6.73 21.13 -8.30
C ARG A 407 -5.64 20.15 -7.92
N VAL A 408 -4.44 20.42 -8.44
CA VAL A 408 -3.19 19.76 -8.03
C VAL A 408 -2.72 20.40 -6.74
N ALA A 409 -2.48 19.59 -5.71
CA ALA A 409 -2.04 20.03 -4.38
C ALA A 409 -0.80 19.26 -3.92
N ALA A 410 -0.01 19.89 -3.05
CA ALA A 410 1.20 19.34 -2.44
C ALA A 410 1.05 19.21 -0.92
N TRP A 411 2.08 18.64 -0.27
CA TRP A 411 2.19 18.65 1.20
C TRP A 411 2.10 20.06 1.82
N ASP A 412 2.56 21.07 1.08
CA ASP A 412 2.56 22.46 1.55
C ASP A 412 1.12 23.03 1.66
N ASP A 413 0.20 22.60 0.79
CA ASP A 413 -1.22 22.99 0.87
C ASP A 413 -1.89 22.35 2.09
N ILE A 414 -1.56 21.09 2.40
CA ILE A 414 -2.01 20.43 3.63
C ILE A 414 -1.51 21.22 4.84
N LYS A 415 -0.21 21.58 4.86
CA LYS A 415 0.37 22.40 5.93
C LYS A 415 -0.41 23.70 6.12
N ILE A 416 -0.59 24.48 5.06
CA ILE A 416 -1.27 25.80 5.12
C ILE A 416 -2.67 25.67 5.71
N VAL A 417 -3.46 24.68 5.26
CA VAL A 417 -4.82 24.47 5.76
C VAL A 417 -4.83 24.10 7.25
N PHE A 418 -3.88 23.26 7.68
CA PHE A 418 -3.75 22.88 9.08
C PHE A 418 -3.28 24.05 9.96
N GLU A 419 -2.34 24.87 9.51
CA GLU A 419 -1.88 26.06 10.24
C GLU A 419 -3.03 27.07 10.40
N LYS A 420 -3.78 27.33 9.33
CA LYS A 420 -4.99 28.19 9.36
C LYS A 420 -6.04 27.67 10.34
N SER A 421 -6.30 26.37 10.33
CA SER A 421 -7.35 25.76 11.17
C SER A 421 -6.94 25.63 12.64
N THR A 422 -5.64 25.54 12.94
CA THR A 422 -5.13 25.33 14.30
C THR A 422 -4.52 26.58 14.94
N ALA A 423 -4.26 27.64 14.15
CA ALA A 423 -3.52 28.84 14.55
C ALA A 423 -2.14 28.52 15.17
N LYS A 424 -1.48 27.45 14.70
CA LYS A 424 -0.15 27.02 15.15
C LYS A 424 0.81 27.01 13.96
N ASP A 425 2.07 27.34 14.21
CA ASP A 425 3.15 27.07 13.25
C ASP A 425 3.48 25.58 13.24
N LEU A 426 3.33 24.97 12.06
CA LEU A 426 3.61 23.57 11.79
C LEU A 426 4.81 23.41 10.87
N SER A 427 5.53 24.49 10.53
CA SER A 427 6.71 24.46 9.67
C SER A 427 7.76 23.47 10.17
N TRP A 428 8.02 23.44 11.48
CA TRP A 428 8.95 22.48 12.08
C TRP A 428 8.51 21.03 11.85
N PHE A 429 7.20 20.74 11.92
CA PHE A 429 6.64 19.39 11.79
C PHE A 429 6.79 18.89 10.36
N PHE A 430 6.36 19.69 9.38
CA PHE A 430 6.46 19.33 7.96
C PHE A 430 7.93 19.26 7.52
N ASN A 431 8.78 20.19 7.96
CA ASN A 431 10.20 20.13 7.66
C ASN A 431 10.86 18.86 8.21
N GLN A 432 10.52 18.47 9.44
CA GLN A 432 11.06 17.26 10.06
C GLN A 432 10.57 15.98 9.38
N TRP A 433 9.27 15.88 9.10
CA TRP A 433 8.69 14.61 8.71
C TRP A 433 8.58 14.41 7.20
N ILE A 434 8.46 15.49 6.43
CA ILE A 434 8.33 15.45 4.97
C ILE A 434 9.68 15.65 4.28
N ASP A 435 10.46 16.64 4.72
CA ASP A 435 11.68 17.06 4.03
C ASP A 435 12.96 16.35 4.51
N LYS A 436 12.92 15.71 5.69
CA LYS A 436 14.08 15.02 6.26
C LYS A 436 13.91 13.49 6.32
N LYS A 437 15.06 12.83 6.22
CA LYS A 437 15.26 11.41 6.54
C LYS A 437 15.43 11.25 8.06
N GLY A 438 15.30 10.04 8.56
CA GLY A 438 15.61 9.70 9.93
C GLY A 438 14.46 8.99 10.64
N THR A 439 14.86 8.07 11.51
CA THR A 439 13.95 7.25 12.31
C THR A 439 14.52 7.19 13.73
N PRO A 440 14.03 8.02 14.66
CA PRO A 440 14.56 8.10 16.01
C PRO A 440 14.48 6.75 16.74
N GLU A 441 15.52 6.41 17.48
CA GLU A 441 15.56 5.28 18.41
C GLU A 441 15.40 5.80 19.84
N LEU A 442 14.31 5.42 20.50
CA LEU A 442 14.02 5.89 21.86
C LEU A 442 14.50 4.91 22.93
N SER A 443 14.94 5.44 24.06
CA SER A 443 15.24 4.68 25.28
C SER A 443 15.02 5.54 26.53
N MET A 444 14.96 4.90 27.70
CA MET A 444 14.82 5.56 29.00
C MET A 444 15.90 5.07 29.95
N ASP A 445 16.60 6.00 30.61
CA ASP A 445 17.66 5.72 31.58
C ASP A 445 17.47 6.55 32.85
N ASN A 446 18.38 6.37 33.83
CA ASN A 446 18.49 7.20 35.04
C ASN A 446 17.18 7.34 35.84
N ILE A 447 16.42 6.24 35.91
CA ILE A 447 15.13 6.20 36.59
C ILE A 447 15.35 6.23 38.11
N GLY A 448 14.93 7.31 38.74
CA GLY A 448 14.94 7.51 40.18
C GLY A 448 13.53 7.69 40.72
N ILE A 449 13.12 6.83 41.64
CA ILE A 449 11.82 6.93 42.33
C ILE A 449 12.05 7.30 43.79
N ASN A 450 11.59 8.48 44.18
CA ASN A 450 11.65 8.97 45.55
C ASN A 450 10.25 9.12 46.13
N LYS A 451 10.03 8.61 47.34
CA LYS A 451 8.79 8.85 48.07
C LYS A 451 8.85 10.23 48.72
N ALA A 452 7.93 11.11 48.35
CA ALA A 452 7.77 12.44 48.96
C ALA A 452 6.39 12.51 49.62
N GLN A 453 6.37 12.46 50.96
CA GLN A 453 5.14 12.38 51.77
C GLN A 453 4.23 11.19 51.34
N LYS A 454 3.04 11.49 50.80
CA LYS A 454 2.04 10.52 50.31
C LYS A 454 2.10 10.29 48.79
N ARG A 455 3.13 10.78 48.09
CA ARG A 455 3.28 10.67 46.63
C ARG A 455 4.67 10.16 46.24
N PHE A 456 4.83 9.81 44.97
CA PHE A 456 6.08 9.34 44.39
C PHE A 456 6.55 10.31 43.32
N SER A 457 7.76 10.85 43.47
CA SER A 457 8.46 11.63 42.45
C SER A 457 9.31 10.67 41.62
N ILE A 458 9.00 10.57 40.33
CA ILE A 458 9.75 9.75 39.37
C ILE A 458 10.53 10.70 38.47
N ASN A 459 11.86 10.54 38.45
CA ASN A 459 12.77 11.27 37.59
C ASN A 459 13.39 10.28 36.62
N PHE A 460 13.55 10.66 35.36
CA PHE A 460 14.09 9.77 34.33
C PHE A 460 14.62 10.60 33.16
N ASP A 461 15.55 10.03 32.41
CA ASP A 461 16.01 10.60 31.14
C ASP A 461 15.30 9.88 29.99
N ILE A 462 14.79 10.62 29.01
CA ILE A 462 14.46 10.05 27.70
C ILE A 462 15.58 10.42 26.73
N ILE A 463 16.01 9.44 25.93
CA ILE A 463 17.10 9.57 24.97
C ILE A 463 16.57 9.20 23.59
N GLN A 464 16.93 9.99 22.58
CA GLN A 464 16.80 9.64 21.17
C GLN A 464 18.18 9.47 20.52
N LYS A 465 18.33 8.44 19.71
CA LYS A 465 19.54 8.17 18.91
C LYS A 465 19.22 8.23 17.42
N LYS A 466 20.28 8.25 16.60
CA LYS A 466 20.31 8.33 15.13
C LYS A 466 19.81 9.62 14.52
N THR A 467 18.76 10.21 15.07
CA THR A 467 18.16 11.43 14.54
C THR A 467 17.61 12.26 15.69
N GLU A 468 18.03 13.53 15.75
CA GLU A 468 17.54 14.48 16.73
C GLU A 468 16.29 15.18 16.16
N PHE A 469 15.14 14.71 16.60
CA PHE A 469 13.83 15.20 16.21
C PHE A 469 13.06 15.73 17.43
N LYS A 470 12.14 16.65 17.18
CA LYS A 470 11.16 17.08 18.16
C LYS A 470 10.04 16.05 18.26
N LEU A 471 9.90 15.41 19.41
CA LEU A 471 9.01 14.28 19.65
C LEU A 471 8.10 14.51 20.87
N PRO A 472 6.78 14.61 20.71
CA PRO A 472 5.83 14.58 21.82
C PRO A 472 5.58 13.11 22.26
N ILE A 473 6.38 12.61 23.19
CA ILE A 473 6.44 11.19 23.55
C ILE A 473 5.36 10.83 24.58
N PRO A 474 4.37 9.98 24.24
CA PRO A 474 3.44 9.46 25.24
C PRO A 474 4.14 8.41 26.10
N VAL A 475 4.12 8.59 27.43
CA VAL A 475 4.66 7.66 28.42
C VAL A 475 3.54 7.23 29.35
N ALA A 476 3.30 5.93 29.43
CA ALA A 476 2.34 5.31 30.32
C ALA A 476 3.04 4.81 31.59
N PHE A 477 2.45 5.11 32.75
CA PHE A 477 2.88 4.64 34.06
C PHE A 477 1.78 3.73 34.61
N TYR A 478 2.14 2.48 34.92
CA TYR A 478 1.24 1.49 35.48
C TYR A 478 1.52 1.33 36.97
N SER A 479 0.49 1.52 37.80
CA SER A 479 0.53 1.29 39.25
C SER A 479 -0.60 0.36 39.63
N ARG A 480 -0.30 -0.86 40.09
CA ARG A 480 -1.30 -1.86 40.50
C ARG A 480 -2.41 -2.07 39.44
N GLY A 481 -2.01 -2.10 38.17
CA GLY A 481 -2.92 -2.26 37.02
C GLY A 481 -3.63 -0.98 36.55
N LYS A 482 -3.50 0.16 37.24
CA LYS A 482 -4.04 1.45 36.77
C LYS A 482 -3.03 2.16 35.87
N LYS A 483 -3.49 2.57 34.68
CA LYS A 483 -2.69 3.30 33.68
C LYS A 483 -2.85 4.81 33.83
N THR A 484 -1.74 5.55 33.90
CA THR A 484 -1.69 7.01 33.75
C THR A 484 -0.76 7.37 32.59
N THR A 485 -1.24 8.09 31.58
CA THR A 485 -0.41 8.53 30.44
C THR A 485 -0.13 10.03 30.50
N ARG A 486 1.11 10.42 30.19
CA ARG A 486 1.55 11.81 30.02
C ARG A 486 2.41 11.95 28.76
N ILE A 487 2.38 13.12 28.16
CA ILE A 487 3.20 13.45 26.99
C ILE A 487 4.40 14.26 27.46
N PHE A 488 5.61 13.84 27.08
CA PHE A 488 6.86 14.54 27.33
C PHE A 488 7.48 14.93 25.99
N THR A 489 7.76 16.21 25.79
CA THR A 489 8.38 16.69 24.55
C THR A 489 9.89 16.59 24.66
N LEU A 490 10.49 15.72 23.85
CA LEU A 490 11.93 15.61 23.67
C LEU A 490 12.34 16.40 22.42
N ASP A 491 13.29 17.33 22.55
CA ASP A 491 13.78 18.21 21.49
C ASP A 491 15.32 18.18 21.39
N LYS A 492 15.98 17.32 22.19
CA LYS A 492 17.43 17.10 22.20
C LYS A 492 17.75 15.62 22.22
N GLU A 493 19.02 15.24 22.02
CA GLU A 493 19.48 13.85 22.14
C GLU A 493 19.07 13.20 23.47
N ARG A 494 19.21 13.92 24.59
CA ARG A 494 18.85 13.45 25.95
C ARG A 494 18.24 14.59 26.74
N GLU A 495 17.10 14.33 27.38
CA GLU A 495 16.49 15.27 28.33
C GLU A 495 15.95 14.56 29.57
N ARG A 496 16.02 15.28 30.70
CA ARG A 496 15.56 14.80 31.99
C ARG A 496 14.16 15.31 32.27
N PHE A 497 13.27 14.40 32.65
CA PHE A 497 11.90 14.69 33.00
C PHE A 497 11.59 14.25 34.43
N SER A 498 10.50 14.80 34.97
CA SER A 498 9.96 14.35 36.24
C SER A 498 8.43 14.34 36.23
N ILE A 499 7.85 13.45 37.03
CA ILE A 499 6.41 13.36 37.25
C ILE A 499 6.13 12.97 38.70
N ILE A 500 5.01 13.45 39.23
CA ILE A 500 4.51 13.08 40.55
C ILE A 500 3.28 12.18 40.38
N LEU A 501 3.34 10.98 40.92
CA LEU A 501 2.24 10.01 40.92
C LEU A 501 1.74 9.72 42.35
N PRO A 502 0.44 9.39 42.51
CA PRO A 502 -0.12 9.01 43.81
C PRO A 502 0.41 7.65 44.31
N GLU A 503 0.77 6.75 43.39
CA GLU A 503 1.28 5.42 43.66
C GLU A 503 2.61 5.20 42.92
N ARG A 504 3.45 4.28 43.42
CA ARG A 504 4.69 3.88 42.74
C ARG A 504 4.33 3.16 41.44
N PRO A 505 4.95 3.48 40.30
CA PRO A 505 4.77 2.70 39.09
C PRO A 505 5.53 1.37 39.20
N ASP A 506 4.87 0.28 38.80
CA ASP A 506 5.46 -1.07 38.66
C ASP A 506 6.01 -1.27 37.24
N GLU A 507 5.51 -0.50 36.26
CA GLU A 507 5.96 -0.53 34.87
C GLU A 507 5.82 0.87 34.24
N ILE A 508 6.80 1.24 33.40
CA ILE A 508 6.77 2.44 32.58
C ILE A 508 6.84 2.00 31.12
N VAL A 509 5.97 2.52 30.26
CA VAL A 509 5.91 2.15 28.84
C VAL A 509 5.99 3.40 27.98
N ILE A 510 7.03 3.52 27.16
CA ILE A 510 7.13 4.55 26.13
C ILE A 510 6.33 4.10 24.91
N ASP A 511 5.45 4.99 24.44
CA ASP A 511 4.76 4.89 23.16
C ASP A 511 4.02 3.56 22.94
N GLU A 512 3.22 3.18 23.94
CA GLU A 512 2.49 1.90 23.99
C GLU A 512 1.50 1.68 22.83
N ASP A 513 0.95 2.77 22.29
CA ASP A 513 -0.01 2.76 21.19
C ASP A 513 0.65 2.96 19.81
N TYR A 514 1.98 3.05 19.77
CA TYR A 514 2.76 3.37 18.57
C TYR A 514 2.25 4.65 17.91
N ASP A 515 2.10 5.71 18.69
CA ASP A 515 1.63 7.02 18.23
C ASP A 515 2.74 7.81 17.50
N LEU A 516 4.01 7.40 17.63
CA LEU A 516 5.16 8.04 16.98
C LEU A 516 5.75 7.22 15.83
N PHE A 517 6.24 7.91 14.80
CA PHE A 517 7.13 7.30 13.81
C PHE A 517 8.54 7.21 14.40
N ARG A 518 8.91 6.01 14.86
CA ARG A 518 10.20 5.70 15.49
C ARG A 518 10.62 4.28 15.15
N ALA A 519 11.88 3.95 15.44
CA ALA A 519 12.34 2.58 15.34
C ALA A 519 11.67 1.71 16.41
N LEU A 520 11.28 0.49 16.02
CA LEU A 520 10.87 -0.53 16.97
C LEU A 520 12.10 -1.09 17.68
N SER A 521 12.02 -1.20 19.01
CA SER A 521 12.99 -1.98 19.77
C SER A 521 12.92 -3.46 19.38
N VAL A 522 13.99 -4.20 19.69
CA VAL A 522 14.06 -5.65 19.50
C VAL A 522 12.82 -6.33 20.05
N ASP A 523 12.37 -5.97 21.26
CA ASP A 523 11.31 -6.68 21.97
C ASP A 523 9.94 -6.48 21.34
N GLU A 524 9.68 -5.27 20.85
CA GLU A 524 8.43 -4.90 20.18
C GLU A 524 8.27 -5.56 18.80
N ASP A 525 9.38 -5.80 18.09
CA ASP A 525 9.36 -6.27 16.70
C ASP A 525 9.12 -7.78 16.60
N PRO A 526 7.97 -8.23 16.04
CA PRO A 526 7.66 -9.66 15.92
C PRO A 526 8.61 -10.36 14.93
N PRO A 527 8.89 -11.67 15.13
CA PRO A 527 9.62 -12.46 14.15
C PRO A 527 8.67 -12.86 13.01
N THR A 528 8.90 -12.36 11.80
CA THR A 528 8.01 -12.56 10.64
C THR A 528 8.76 -13.08 9.42
N LEU A 529 8.02 -13.62 8.44
CA LEU A 529 8.60 -14.03 7.16
C LEU A 529 9.14 -12.83 6.37
N GLU A 530 8.53 -11.65 6.54
CA GLU A 530 9.01 -10.38 5.99
C GLU A 530 10.44 -10.07 6.45
N ARG A 531 10.73 -10.25 7.75
CA ARG A 531 12.09 -10.05 8.28
C ARG A 531 13.08 -11.04 7.69
N LEU A 532 12.66 -12.29 7.45
CA LEU A 532 13.48 -13.21 6.68
C LEU A 532 13.70 -12.62 5.29
N ALA A 533 12.64 -12.34 4.53
CA ALA A 533 12.69 -11.90 3.13
C ALA A 533 13.49 -10.60 2.92
N SER A 534 13.50 -9.67 3.88
CA SER A 534 14.23 -8.40 3.75
C SER A 534 15.71 -8.46 4.17
N ASP A 535 16.17 -9.55 4.81
CA ASP A 535 17.55 -9.66 5.28
C ASP A 535 18.56 -9.98 4.15
N GLU A 536 19.57 -9.17 3.92
CA GLU A 536 20.57 -9.46 2.88
C GLU A 536 21.43 -10.70 3.18
N ASN A 537 21.55 -11.08 4.46
CA ASN A 537 22.35 -12.21 4.91
C ASN A 537 21.46 -13.36 5.38
N LYS A 538 21.20 -14.33 4.48
CA LYS A 538 20.42 -15.54 4.79
C LYS A 538 21.18 -16.83 4.53
N SER A 539 20.93 -17.82 5.38
CA SER A 539 21.46 -19.18 5.21
C SER A 539 20.36 -20.23 5.38
N ILE A 540 20.31 -21.22 4.50
CA ILE A 540 19.52 -22.45 4.67
C ILE A 540 20.45 -23.52 5.25
N ILE A 541 20.02 -24.11 6.36
CA ILE A 541 20.71 -25.22 7.01
C ILE A 541 19.93 -26.51 6.76
N LEU A 542 20.62 -27.49 6.19
CA LEU A 542 20.05 -28.78 5.82
C LEU A 542 20.50 -29.89 6.78
N PRO A 543 19.68 -30.93 7.00
CA PRO A 543 20.15 -32.20 7.53
C PRO A 543 21.11 -32.84 6.49
N ALA A 544 22.25 -33.36 6.93
CA ALA A 544 23.31 -33.86 6.05
C ALA A 544 22.87 -35.03 5.14
N ASP A 545 21.79 -35.73 5.50
CA ASP A 545 21.28 -36.96 4.87
C ASP A 545 19.95 -36.77 4.09
N ARG A 546 19.34 -35.58 4.07
CA ARG A 546 17.98 -35.35 3.52
C ARG A 546 17.86 -34.24 2.48
N LYS A 547 18.94 -33.97 1.73
CA LYS A 547 18.98 -32.87 0.74
C LYS A 547 17.89 -32.96 -0.33
N ASP A 548 17.60 -34.16 -0.83
CA ASP A 548 16.60 -34.34 -1.91
C ASP A 548 15.17 -34.10 -1.45
N ARG A 549 14.88 -34.28 -0.16
CA ARG A 549 13.53 -34.06 0.41
C ARG A 549 13.08 -32.62 0.29
N TYR A 550 13.99 -31.68 0.56
CA TYR A 550 13.68 -30.25 0.63
C TYR A 550 14.06 -29.49 -0.63
N ARG A 551 14.43 -30.20 -1.70
CA ARG A 551 14.86 -29.59 -2.96
C ARG A 551 13.83 -28.60 -3.52
N GLU A 552 12.56 -28.99 -3.53
CA GLU A 552 11.47 -28.13 -4.02
C GLU A 552 11.29 -26.87 -3.16
N ILE A 553 11.50 -26.95 -1.85
CA ILE A 553 11.47 -25.80 -0.93
C ILE A 553 12.65 -24.85 -1.20
N ILE A 554 13.84 -25.40 -1.42
CA ILE A 554 15.03 -24.62 -1.79
C ILE A 554 14.81 -23.93 -3.15
N ASP A 555 14.18 -24.63 -4.10
CA ASP A 555 13.87 -24.10 -5.42
C ASP A 555 12.88 -22.92 -5.33
N VAL A 556 11.86 -22.99 -4.46
CA VAL A 556 10.96 -21.86 -4.20
C VAL A 556 11.74 -20.60 -3.75
N PHE A 557 12.70 -20.73 -2.84
CA PHE A 557 13.54 -19.58 -2.45
C PHE A 557 14.35 -19.02 -3.63
N ASN A 558 14.96 -19.90 -4.43
CA ASN A 558 15.75 -19.48 -5.59
C ASN A 558 14.89 -18.79 -6.66
N GLU A 559 13.66 -19.27 -6.89
CA GLU A 559 12.71 -18.70 -7.84
C GLU A 559 12.22 -17.30 -7.44
N LYS A 560 12.19 -17.01 -6.14
CA LYS A 560 11.92 -15.65 -5.63
C LYS A 560 13.15 -14.72 -5.71
N GLY A 561 14.25 -15.17 -6.33
CA GLY A 561 15.46 -14.37 -6.49
C GLY A 561 16.31 -14.25 -5.23
N GLU A 562 16.02 -15.03 -4.19
CA GLU A 562 16.74 -14.99 -2.91
C GLU A 562 18.10 -15.70 -3.05
N ARG A 563 19.20 -14.96 -2.87
CA ARG A 563 20.55 -15.55 -2.84
C ARG A 563 20.84 -16.17 -1.48
N ILE A 564 20.29 -17.35 -1.22
CA ILE A 564 20.49 -18.02 0.07
C ILE A 564 21.71 -18.94 0.05
N LYS A 565 22.56 -18.86 1.08
CA LYS A 565 23.71 -19.75 1.26
C LYS A 565 23.25 -21.11 1.80
N LEU A 566 23.72 -22.21 1.24
CA LEU A 566 23.46 -23.55 1.77
C LEU A 566 24.55 -23.93 2.76
N ALA A 567 24.16 -24.36 3.96
CA ALA A 567 25.09 -24.69 5.04
C ALA A 567 24.68 -25.93 5.83
N TYR A 568 25.59 -26.43 6.67
CA TYR A 568 25.36 -27.55 7.60
C TYR A 568 26.08 -27.30 8.94
N LEU A 569 25.55 -27.88 10.02
CA LEU A 569 26.20 -27.87 11.33
C LEU A 569 27.10 -29.11 11.47
N LYS A 570 28.36 -28.91 11.86
CA LYS A 570 29.29 -30.00 12.16
C LYS A 570 29.03 -30.55 13.56
N SER A 571 28.03 -31.42 13.68
CA SER A 571 27.90 -32.32 14.83
C SER A 571 27.69 -33.75 14.35
N GLY A 572 28.76 -34.55 14.37
CA GLY A 572 28.72 -36.02 14.36
C GLY A 572 28.49 -36.75 13.03
N TYR A 573 27.91 -36.13 11.99
CA TYR A 573 27.74 -36.78 10.69
C TYR A 573 28.46 -36.00 9.58
N PRO A 574 29.65 -36.45 9.12
CA PRO A 574 30.17 -35.95 7.86
C PRO A 574 29.17 -36.29 6.74
N PRO A 575 29.05 -35.47 5.67
CA PRO A 575 28.43 -35.95 4.44
C PRO A 575 29.18 -37.24 4.06
N ARG A 576 28.47 -38.36 3.92
CA ARG A 576 29.09 -39.60 3.43
C ARG A 576 29.73 -39.27 2.08
N LYS A 577 31.07 -39.19 2.05
CA LYS A 577 31.83 -39.31 0.81
C LYS A 577 31.55 -40.71 0.30
N GLY A 578 30.66 -40.82 -0.69
CA GLY A 578 30.35 -42.08 -1.34
C GLY A 578 28.85 -42.35 -1.41
N HIS A 579 28.21 -41.78 -2.43
CA HIS A 579 27.42 -42.52 -3.42
C HIS A 579 27.26 -41.58 -4.62
N VAL A 580 28.30 -41.53 -5.46
CA VAL A 580 28.10 -41.30 -6.89
C VAL A 580 27.59 -42.64 -7.42
N GLU A 581 26.35 -43.00 -7.06
CA GLU A 581 25.68 -44.07 -7.77
C GLU A 581 25.12 -43.47 -9.06
N ASN A 582 25.52 -44.08 -10.17
CA ASN A 582 25.07 -43.78 -11.51
C ASN A 582 23.53 -43.77 -11.58
N GLU A 583 22.88 -42.63 -11.37
CA GLU A 583 21.51 -42.39 -11.85
C GLU A 583 21.53 -42.15 -13.38
N LYS A 584 22.01 -43.14 -14.13
CA LYS A 584 21.57 -43.41 -15.50
C LYS A 584 20.29 -44.24 -15.46
N LYS A 585 19.26 -43.80 -14.72
CA LYS A 585 17.88 -44.24 -14.98
C LYS A 585 16.99 -43.01 -15.10
N ARG A 586 16.78 -42.64 -16.36
CA ARG A 586 15.88 -41.60 -16.85
C ARG A 586 14.51 -41.75 -16.17
N ARG A 587 14.16 -40.81 -15.28
CA ARG A 587 12.75 -40.47 -15.01
C ARG A 587 12.43 -39.19 -15.79
N PRO A 588 11.25 -39.12 -16.45
CA PRO A 588 10.91 -37.98 -17.30
C PRO A 588 10.77 -36.73 -16.43
N GLY A 589 11.44 -35.66 -16.85
CA GLY A 589 11.35 -34.35 -16.21
C GLY A 589 9.94 -33.78 -16.34
N PHE A 590 9.47 -33.10 -15.29
CA PHE A 590 8.24 -32.34 -15.35
C PHE A 590 8.39 -31.21 -16.38
N LEU A 591 7.53 -31.26 -17.40
CA LEU A 591 7.31 -30.18 -18.37
C LEU A 591 6.52 -29.06 -17.68
N THR A 592 6.94 -27.82 -17.84
CA THR A 592 6.07 -26.67 -17.59
C THR A 592 5.11 -26.50 -18.78
N LYS A 593 4.00 -25.78 -18.58
CA LYS A 593 3.01 -25.47 -19.64
C LYS A 593 3.59 -24.80 -20.90
N ASN A 594 4.86 -24.35 -20.87
CA ASN A 594 5.54 -23.68 -21.99
C ASN A 594 6.81 -24.39 -22.49
N GLY A 595 7.06 -25.66 -22.16
CA GLY A 595 8.05 -26.49 -22.87
C GLY A 595 9.55 -26.18 -22.68
N GLU A 596 9.94 -25.20 -21.85
CA GLU A 596 11.36 -24.88 -21.63
C GLU A 596 12.00 -25.71 -20.50
N ARG A 597 13.16 -26.32 -20.77
CA ARG A 597 14.00 -27.00 -19.77
C ARG A 597 14.74 -25.97 -18.90
N LYS A 598 14.39 -25.85 -17.61
CA LYS A 598 15.18 -25.06 -16.63
C LYS A 598 16.62 -25.62 -16.51
N LYS A 599 17.63 -24.75 -16.64
CA LYS A 599 19.05 -25.05 -16.36
C LYS A 599 19.20 -25.48 -14.89
N ARG A 600 19.91 -26.60 -14.65
CA ARG A 600 20.25 -27.11 -13.31
C ARG A 600 21.24 -26.18 -12.62
N PHE A 601 20.78 -25.36 -11.67
CA PHE A 601 21.63 -24.60 -10.74
C PHE A 601 21.87 -25.42 -9.46
N PHE A 602 22.66 -26.50 -9.53
CA PHE A 602 23.04 -27.25 -8.33
C PHE A 602 24.54 -27.60 -8.37
N SER A 603 25.38 -26.59 -8.16
CA SER A 603 26.82 -26.76 -7.91
C SER A 603 27.38 -25.72 -6.93
N LYS A 604 26.61 -25.32 -5.90
CA LYS A 604 27.17 -24.54 -4.78
C LYS A 604 27.65 -25.49 -3.69
N GLU A 605 28.93 -25.41 -3.34
CA GLU A 605 29.52 -26.09 -2.19
C GLU A 605 28.77 -25.68 -0.91
N MET A 606 28.38 -26.67 -0.10
CA MET A 606 27.79 -26.41 1.21
C MET A 606 28.90 -26.01 2.19
N THR A 607 28.70 -24.92 2.91
CA THR A 607 29.67 -24.44 3.90
C THR A 607 29.31 -24.91 5.31
N GLU A 608 30.31 -25.21 6.12
CA GLU A 608 30.12 -25.40 7.56
C GLU A 608 29.62 -24.09 8.19
N ILE A 609 28.59 -24.14 9.05
CA ILE A 609 28.10 -22.97 9.78
C ILE A 609 28.53 -23.03 11.24
N ASN A 610 29.07 -21.92 11.74
CA ASN A 610 29.46 -21.73 13.14
C ASN A 610 28.59 -20.65 13.81
N ASP A 611 28.82 -20.39 15.08
CA ASP A 611 27.98 -19.50 15.88
C ASP A 611 28.06 -18.04 15.42
N GLU A 612 29.23 -17.58 14.97
CA GLU A 612 29.39 -16.24 14.39
C GLU A 612 28.59 -16.08 13.09
N ALA A 613 28.65 -17.07 12.20
CA ALA A 613 27.86 -17.06 10.96
C ALA A 613 26.35 -17.13 11.24
N MET A 614 25.94 -17.91 12.25
CA MET A 614 24.54 -17.96 12.69
C MET A 614 24.08 -16.65 13.32
N LYS A 615 24.95 -15.97 14.08
CA LYS A 615 24.67 -14.66 14.68
C LYS A 615 24.52 -13.54 13.63
N ALA A 616 25.28 -13.64 12.54
CA ALA A 616 25.30 -12.64 11.47
C ALA A 616 24.16 -12.79 10.43
N SER A 617 23.42 -13.90 10.43
CA SER A 617 22.42 -14.21 9.40
C SER A 617 21.03 -14.53 9.96
N SER A 618 20.01 -14.27 9.15
CA SER A 618 18.72 -14.94 9.33
C SER A 618 18.82 -16.36 8.75
N ILE A 619 18.26 -17.33 9.48
CA ILE A 619 18.52 -18.74 9.22
C ILE A 619 17.22 -19.43 8.85
N VAL A 620 17.23 -20.24 7.81
CA VAL A 620 16.17 -21.19 7.49
C VAL A 620 16.66 -22.58 7.86
N VAL A 621 16.01 -23.22 8.82
CA VAL A 621 16.33 -24.58 9.25
C VAL A 621 15.30 -25.54 8.67
N LEU A 622 15.76 -26.46 7.83
CA LEU A 622 14.88 -27.47 7.24
C LEU A 622 14.90 -28.74 8.09
N GLY A 623 13.71 -29.23 8.44
CA GLY A 623 13.52 -30.43 9.27
C GLY A 623 13.54 -30.14 10.77
N MET A 624 12.55 -30.68 11.48
CA MET A 624 12.39 -30.51 12.93
C MET A 624 13.41 -31.29 13.74
N ASP A 625 14.04 -32.30 13.12
CA ASP A 625 15.12 -33.12 13.66
C ASP A 625 16.51 -32.49 13.47
N ASN A 626 16.59 -31.31 12.85
CA ASN A 626 17.86 -30.64 12.62
C ASN A 626 18.55 -30.26 13.95
N PRO A 627 19.81 -30.69 14.21
CA PRO A 627 20.51 -30.42 15.46
C PRO A 627 20.65 -28.92 15.81
N VAL A 628 20.61 -28.03 14.81
CA VAL A 628 20.63 -26.59 15.01
C VAL A 628 19.44 -26.11 15.84
N ILE A 629 18.28 -26.74 15.70
CA ILE A 629 17.09 -26.38 16.49
C ILE A 629 17.38 -26.58 17.98
N ASN A 630 17.90 -27.75 18.35
CA ASN A 630 18.28 -28.05 19.73
C ASN A 630 19.39 -27.11 20.24
N LYS A 631 20.34 -26.74 19.37
CA LYS A 631 21.42 -25.81 19.73
C LYS A 631 20.90 -24.41 20.04
N LEU A 632 19.95 -23.90 19.26
CA LEU A 632 19.44 -22.54 19.42
C LEU A 632 18.36 -22.45 20.50
N PHE A 633 17.48 -23.44 20.57
CA PHE A 633 16.20 -23.35 21.30
C PHE A 633 16.04 -24.41 22.41
N GLY A 634 16.95 -25.38 22.50
CA GLY A 634 16.82 -26.51 23.42
C GLY A 634 15.84 -27.58 22.94
N LYS A 635 15.83 -28.73 23.64
CA LYS A 635 15.16 -29.96 23.19
C LYS A 635 13.64 -29.92 23.17
N THR A 636 12.99 -28.97 23.84
CA THR A 636 11.53 -29.01 24.10
C THR A 636 10.72 -28.08 23.19
N GLU A 637 11.35 -27.09 22.56
CA GLU A 637 10.64 -25.93 21.96
C GLU A 637 9.91 -26.25 20.64
N PHE A 638 10.18 -27.42 20.04
CA PHE A 638 9.66 -27.85 18.73
C PHE A 638 9.13 -29.30 18.73
N THR A 639 8.95 -29.92 19.90
CA THR A 639 8.76 -31.39 20.10
C THR A 639 7.41 -31.98 19.69
N LYS A 640 6.56 -31.27 18.97
CA LYS A 640 5.25 -31.78 18.56
C LYS A 640 5.08 -31.64 17.06
N ASP A 641 5.36 -32.73 16.34
CA ASP A 641 4.95 -32.89 14.96
C ASP A 641 3.52 -33.44 14.93
N TYR A 642 2.58 -32.67 14.36
CA TYR A 642 1.15 -32.96 14.37
C TYR A 642 0.65 -33.39 12.98
N GLY A 643 1.39 -34.23 12.26
CA GLY A 643 0.94 -34.75 10.96
C GLY A 643 0.60 -33.66 9.93
N SER A 644 1.19 -32.47 10.07
CA SER A 644 0.90 -31.32 9.22
C SER A 644 1.65 -31.43 7.90
N LEU A 645 0.93 -31.27 6.79
CA LEU A 645 1.50 -31.28 5.44
C LEU A 645 2.61 -30.24 5.26
N LEU A 646 2.43 -29.06 5.86
CA LEU A 646 3.38 -27.94 5.92
C LEU A 646 3.26 -27.28 7.30
N ARG A 647 4.41 -26.98 7.90
CA ARG A 647 4.54 -26.13 9.08
C ARG A 647 5.77 -25.22 8.95
N VAL A 648 5.58 -23.94 9.20
CA VAL A 648 6.64 -22.93 9.21
C VAL A 648 6.54 -22.14 10.50
N ASP A 649 7.56 -22.19 11.36
CA ASP A 649 7.63 -21.42 12.61
C ASP A 649 8.79 -20.42 12.53
N ILE A 650 8.52 -19.16 12.83
CA ILE A 650 9.48 -18.06 12.74
C ILE A 650 9.71 -17.48 14.13
N LYS A 651 10.96 -17.54 14.58
CA LYS A 651 11.39 -17.07 15.91
C LYS A 651 12.52 -16.07 15.80
N LYS A 652 12.70 -15.26 16.84
CA LYS A 652 13.91 -14.44 16.98
C LYS A 652 15.11 -15.36 17.13
N ASN A 653 16.22 -15.01 16.50
CA ASN A 653 17.46 -15.76 16.65
C ASN A 653 18.03 -15.53 18.07
N PRO A 654 18.18 -16.59 18.90
CA PRO A 654 18.69 -16.44 20.27
C PRO A 654 20.09 -15.86 20.36
N LEU A 655 20.91 -16.01 19.30
CA LEU A 655 22.26 -15.45 19.23
C LEU A 655 22.25 -13.95 18.83
N ASN A 656 21.22 -13.51 18.11
CA ASN A 656 21.03 -12.14 17.67
C ASN A 656 19.54 -11.85 17.40
N PRO A 657 18.79 -11.29 18.35
CA PRO A 657 17.35 -11.08 18.22
C PRO A 657 16.90 -10.15 17.07
N GLU A 658 17.81 -9.39 16.47
CA GLU A 658 17.56 -8.61 15.24
C GLU A 658 17.40 -9.52 14.00
N LYS A 659 17.90 -10.75 14.07
CA LYS A 659 17.76 -11.80 13.05
C LYS A 659 16.64 -12.77 13.39
N VAL A 660 16.17 -13.50 12.38
CA VAL A 660 15.13 -14.54 12.56
C VAL A 660 15.65 -15.93 12.24
N VAL A 661 15.04 -16.94 12.87
CA VAL A 661 15.18 -18.35 12.53
C VAL A 661 13.84 -18.86 12.06
N VAL A 662 13.80 -19.40 10.85
CA VAL A 662 12.62 -19.96 10.20
C VAL A 662 12.78 -21.47 10.14
N VAL A 663 11.97 -22.19 10.91
CA VAL A 663 11.95 -23.65 10.89
C VAL A 663 10.87 -24.10 9.92
N VAL A 664 11.24 -24.90 8.91
CA VAL A 664 10.31 -25.42 7.90
C VAL A 664 10.24 -26.94 8.00
N ASN A 665 9.03 -27.44 8.22
CA ASN A 665 8.70 -28.86 8.16
C ASN A 665 7.67 -29.13 7.07
N ILE A 666 7.85 -30.21 6.31
CA ILE A 666 6.92 -30.67 5.29
C ILE A 666 6.70 -32.18 5.46
N SER A 667 5.56 -32.71 5.00
CA SER A 667 5.26 -34.14 5.05
C SER A 667 6.41 -35.03 4.53
N ASP A 668 6.61 -36.19 5.15
CA ASP A 668 7.57 -37.22 4.71
C ASP A 668 7.12 -37.93 3.42
N ASN A 669 5.81 -38.03 3.19
CA ASN A 669 5.26 -38.77 2.05
C ASN A 669 5.09 -37.89 0.79
N THR A 670 5.19 -38.52 -0.39
CA THR A 670 5.16 -37.81 -1.69
C THR A 670 3.86 -37.06 -1.94
N SER A 671 2.71 -37.67 -1.64
CA SER A 671 1.40 -37.03 -1.82
C SER A 671 1.25 -35.76 -0.96
N GLY A 672 1.77 -35.80 0.27
CA GLY A 672 1.75 -34.64 1.14
C GLY A 672 2.68 -33.54 0.68
N ARG A 673 3.87 -33.87 0.16
CA ARG A 673 4.81 -32.88 -0.42
C ARG A 673 4.21 -32.14 -1.61
N GLN A 674 3.50 -32.84 -2.49
CA GLN A 674 2.79 -32.23 -3.63
C GLN A 674 1.74 -31.18 -3.21
N LYS A 675 1.21 -31.27 -1.98
CA LYS A 675 0.31 -30.26 -1.40
C LYS A 675 1.06 -29.18 -0.61
N ALA A 676 2.17 -29.54 0.02
CA ALA A 676 2.95 -28.65 0.87
C ALA A 676 3.72 -27.58 0.10
N VAL A 677 4.31 -27.94 -1.05
CA VAL A 677 5.16 -27.02 -1.83
C VAL A 677 4.36 -25.83 -2.39
N PRO A 678 3.18 -26.02 -3.03
CA PRO A 678 2.37 -24.87 -3.46
C PRO A 678 1.91 -24.00 -2.29
N ALA A 679 1.55 -24.61 -1.16
CA ALA A 679 1.19 -23.85 0.04
C ALA A 679 2.38 -23.04 0.57
N PHE A 680 3.60 -23.60 0.53
CA PHE A 680 4.82 -22.90 0.91
C PHE A 680 5.16 -21.77 -0.06
N GLU A 681 4.88 -21.90 -1.35
CA GLU A 681 5.03 -20.77 -2.28
C GLU A 681 4.03 -19.64 -1.95
N GLN A 682 2.80 -20.00 -1.61
CA GLN A 682 1.73 -19.05 -1.32
C GLN A 682 1.95 -18.27 -0.01
N ILE A 683 2.66 -18.80 0.99
CA ILE A 683 2.90 -18.04 2.25
C ILE A 683 3.67 -16.73 2.01
N PHE A 684 4.46 -16.63 0.94
CA PHE A 684 5.19 -15.40 0.59
C PHE A 684 4.28 -14.25 0.16
N GLU A 685 3.02 -14.52 -0.18
CA GLU A 685 1.99 -13.49 -0.37
C GLU A 685 1.49 -12.92 0.97
N TYR A 686 1.92 -13.51 2.08
CA TYR A 686 1.46 -13.21 3.44
C TYR A 686 2.63 -13.03 4.40
N PRO A 687 3.60 -12.14 4.15
CA PRO A 687 4.90 -12.18 4.82
C PRO A 687 4.86 -11.75 6.31
N PHE A 688 3.77 -11.16 6.79
CA PHE A 688 3.70 -10.52 8.11
C PHE A 688 3.44 -11.46 9.29
N TYR A 689 3.41 -12.78 9.07
CA TYR A 689 3.08 -13.73 10.13
C TYR A 689 4.32 -14.47 10.63
N SER A 690 4.20 -14.97 11.87
CA SER A 690 5.24 -15.73 12.56
C SER A 690 5.09 -17.23 12.36
N ASN A 691 3.87 -17.73 12.19
CA ASN A 691 3.63 -19.15 11.96
C ASN A 691 2.70 -19.37 10.77
N TYR A 692 2.95 -20.45 10.04
CA TYR A 692 2.11 -20.93 8.94
C TYR A 692 1.93 -22.44 9.07
N TYR A 693 0.71 -22.93 8.89
CA TYR A 693 0.46 -24.36 8.80
C TYR A 693 -0.69 -24.67 7.85
N LEU A 694 -0.57 -25.79 7.15
CA LEU A 694 -1.61 -26.26 6.22
C LEU A 694 -2.62 -27.13 6.98
N LYS A 695 -3.87 -26.69 7.04
CA LYS A 695 -4.99 -27.42 7.66
C LYS A 695 -6.17 -27.46 6.69
N ASP A 696 -6.68 -28.66 6.39
CA ASP A 696 -7.82 -28.87 5.50
C ASP A 696 -7.67 -28.20 4.12
N GLY A 697 -6.44 -28.15 3.60
CA GLY A 697 -6.11 -27.50 2.32
C GLY A 697 -6.00 -25.96 2.38
N GLN A 698 -6.15 -25.36 3.56
CA GLN A 698 -6.03 -23.91 3.77
C GLN A 698 -4.81 -23.56 4.61
N ILE A 699 -4.15 -22.46 4.25
CA ILE A 699 -3.00 -21.93 5.01
C ILE A 699 -3.55 -21.11 6.18
N ILE A 700 -3.29 -21.61 7.39
CA ILE A 700 -3.51 -20.86 8.62
C ILE A 700 -2.26 -20.06 8.94
N LYS A 701 -2.46 -18.83 9.41
CA LYS A 701 -1.43 -17.81 9.59
C LYS A 701 -1.58 -17.18 10.97
N GLU A 702 -0.52 -17.15 11.75
CA GLU A 702 -0.54 -16.61 13.12
C GLU A 702 0.62 -15.65 13.35
N LEU A 703 0.32 -14.48 13.92
CA LEU A 703 1.32 -13.50 14.31
C LEU A 703 1.62 -13.68 15.80
N LYS A 704 2.89 -13.87 16.15
CA LYS A 704 3.31 -13.91 17.55
C LYS A 704 3.12 -12.53 18.16
N GLU A 705 2.35 -12.45 19.25
CA GLU A 705 2.20 -11.20 19.98
C GLU A 705 3.51 -10.84 20.70
N THR A 706 3.91 -9.58 20.57
CA THR A 706 5.05 -8.97 21.24
C THR A 706 4.56 -7.89 22.20
N PRO A 707 5.36 -7.54 23.23
CA PRO A 707 5.02 -6.44 24.11
C PRO A 707 4.81 -5.13 23.34
N ARG A 708 3.86 -4.34 23.82
CA ARG A 708 3.53 -3.03 23.25
C ARG A 708 4.35 -1.94 23.90
N GLY A 709 4.90 -1.04 23.08
CA GLY A 709 5.77 0.04 23.52
C GLY A 709 7.11 -0.45 24.07
N ILE A 710 8.00 0.48 24.36
CA ILE A 710 9.27 0.19 25.04
C ILE A 710 8.95 0.09 26.53
N ARG A 711 9.02 -1.12 27.08
CA ARG A 711 8.65 -1.40 28.47
C ARG A 711 9.88 -1.36 29.37
N ILE A 712 9.79 -0.60 30.44
CA ILE A 712 10.85 -0.45 31.43
C ILE A 712 10.31 -0.87 32.80
N ASN A 713 11.05 -1.76 33.44
CA ASN A 713 10.83 -2.11 34.83
C ASN A 713 11.67 -1.16 35.72
N PRO A 714 11.04 -0.31 36.55
CA PRO A 714 11.73 0.66 37.38
C PRO A 714 12.57 0.05 38.51
N ASP A 715 12.43 -1.25 38.80
CA ASP A 715 13.20 -1.96 39.83
C ASP A 715 14.51 -2.54 39.30
N TYR A 716 14.64 -2.73 37.99
CA TYR A 716 15.92 -3.13 37.39
C TYR A 716 16.85 -1.91 37.34
N ARG A 717 17.77 -1.82 38.30
CA ARG A 717 18.96 -0.98 38.14
C ARG A 717 19.71 -1.52 36.93
N THR A 718 19.90 -0.69 35.90
CA THR A 718 20.86 -0.96 34.84
C THR A 718 22.21 -1.24 35.48
N MET A 719 22.60 -2.53 35.54
CA MET A 719 23.99 -2.89 35.80
C MET A 719 24.77 -2.33 34.61
N LYS A 720 25.57 -1.31 34.87
CA LYS A 720 26.47 -0.67 33.91
C LYS A 720 27.41 -1.68 33.25
#